data_AF-A0A315XB70-F1
#
_entry.id   AF-A0A315XB70-F1
#
_cell.length_a   1.000
_cell.length_b   1.000
_cell.length_c   1.000
_cell.angle_alpha   90.00
_cell.angle_beta   90.00
_cell.angle_gamma   90.00
#
_symmetry.space_group_name_H-M   'P 1'
#
loop_
_entity.id
_entity.type
_entity.pdbx_description
1 polymer ?
#
loop_
_entity_poly.entity_id
_entity_poly.type
_entity_poly.pdbx_seq_one_letter_code
_entity_poly.pdbx_strand_id
1 'polypeptide(L)'
;MTDQNKIIIPLPPRFIVGKLQLGPLELAWDQVKVLLICTLLTTIVVGSGEGTAGLLLNLIELSVIWGLFYKYARTHDVLVESKIMLGHRIRKLKGLDKYSSVSSPDKHVSELYRFSIKSVSKTGIIDFGKNRFGVILGCDTRWLDDEELTRNIARVNGFLNSIQPGTLLKVRASSQIPYLNPVEKMVMKQVNQSRSPNEKALLYSLHDLSSRTPKTTDWDVKIFISMKSDPKEIETRMMTLIPGVKNRLQAAHTASAVITHPDKIYNILANDNTGYHVHANRTPALYGEKAIWKNILRQIMQGSIIENKDHLLVNNTEYISCLIVGIPVGGVSGFPPTLSPEILTQIYRLSASEEHVIRIDQSIYPINSPEALKEIKGAINLIKGNEQSLQHNQTARMDMGLDLEDLTALYAQIKDGRESMFNINFIITVFSPSYESLLSGLSKVSAILSANNIMNRVPDGRILETIQCTQFLPYYDEKIAVWLPTSGISRITPIVNGPNNMVSSNGVYFGNDIHTQQEVIIDLDKLGASHTLMIGPTRSGKTTAMAITGIRTILNGDDAIYITNKPDSTTNYLAVAEYFSDVSQIINLGRQPDGKTCYNINPLEIIFNENVQFDPISKFYEHVNTVKFFLNLLTGGDRTHKQITYIGETLVELYAKFGISPEDRKTWKQEKQPTFLDLYDLWEKDKMIYKNDATIEAVYSRTSSLRNTLRWLSNPTNVDLTKQYTVIDLSAIPIDAQEAMNYLLTAILALRFNIKSKRKTTIMIDEAGVFLKNARLQDEFSRMLKQAGSFGVRIIIGSQQLSDLSSIGPELRANIFISEVYGLNIGKSIDDVVRFFKLSNNDAQFLLSCSRPGMCAVSVGYPYATTYHMQRVASDLEAQILFGKQERQVAYTFIHPDLETFSKEQGVVMSDWINGDTTLLRAQRHTEWTQRAIGSGKVFAYIEKEMLNHELILNQSKEHYLSVIQIAAYFIERNIKVEVNHYDDVDVVAWLPDGPVAFEYQTSGFNDAKRLTEKRKTGENKYGRLFFIGNTHSVKEVALAIGTDEIVIPRGTRLEEKIQDLLGEKTVQNE
;
A
#
# COMPACT_ATOMS: atom_id res chain seq x y z
N MET A 1 -23.72 28.93 40.44
CA MET A 1 -25.17 28.80 40.67
C MET A 1 -25.72 27.76 39.71
N THR A 2 -26.43 26.78 40.28
CA THR A 2 -27.13 25.62 39.68
C THR A 2 -26.30 24.62 38.88
N ASP A 3 -25.71 23.67 39.61
CA ASP A 3 -25.34 22.34 39.10
C ASP A 3 -26.58 21.64 38.52
N GLN A 4 -26.58 21.37 37.21
CA GLN A 4 -27.53 20.44 36.61
C GLN A 4 -27.02 19.01 36.81
N ASN A 5 -27.63 18.30 37.76
CA ASN A 5 -27.38 16.88 38.04
C ASN A 5 -27.48 16.02 36.77
N LYS A 6 -26.37 15.65 36.14
CA LYS A 6 -26.34 14.62 35.07
C LYS A 6 -26.55 13.24 35.71
N ILE A 7 -27.59 12.52 35.30
CA ILE A 7 -27.84 11.14 35.73
C ILE A 7 -27.28 10.18 34.68
N ILE A 8 -26.42 9.26 35.11
CA ILE A 8 -25.93 8.13 34.29
C ILE A 8 -26.88 6.96 34.51
N ILE A 9 -27.57 6.50 33.44
CA ILE A 9 -28.50 5.36 33.51
C ILE A 9 -27.75 4.08 33.09
N PRO A 10 -27.64 3.05 33.95
CA PRO A 10 -27.10 1.75 33.56
C PRO A 10 -28.21 0.86 32.97
N LEU A 11 -27.95 0.22 31.83
CA LEU A 11 -28.84 -0.78 31.21
C LEU A 11 -28.44 -2.22 31.61
N PRO A 12 -29.40 -3.16 31.76
CA PRO A 12 -29.15 -4.54 32.22
C PRO A 12 -28.47 -5.45 31.16
N PRO A 13 -27.89 -6.60 31.57
CA PRO A 13 -26.71 -7.14 30.90
C PRO A 13 -26.95 -8.31 29.93
N ARG A 14 -26.01 -8.39 28.97
CA ARG A 14 -25.68 -9.49 28.04
C ARG A 14 -26.61 -9.69 26.84
N PHE A 15 -26.48 -8.80 25.86
CA PHE A 15 -26.31 -9.16 24.43
C PHE A 15 -25.93 -7.97 23.53
N ILE A 16 -25.83 -6.74 24.06
CA ILE A 16 -25.63 -5.51 23.26
C ILE A 16 -24.21 -4.92 23.34
N VAL A 17 -23.32 -5.39 24.21
CA VAL A 17 -21.99 -4.74 24.40
C VAL A 17 -20.94 -5.12 23.33
N GLY A 18 -21.23 -6.02 22.41
CA GLY A 18 -20.24 -6.49 21.42
C GLY A 18 -20.08 -5.65 20.14
N LYS A 19 -21.04 -4.77 19.78
CA LYS A 19 -21.05 -4.18 18.42
C LYS A 19 -21.39 -2.70 18.27
N LEU A 20 -21.69 -1.97 19.35
CA LEU A 20 -21.86 -0.51 19.28
C LEU A 20 -21.04 0.13 20.39
N GLN A 21 -19.83 0.59 20.05
CA GLN A 21 -19.05 1.50 20.90
C GLN A 21 -19.70 2.89 20.84
N LEU A 22 -20.81 3.08 21.55
CA LEU A 22 -21.28 4.40 21.94
C LEU A 22 -20.88 4.60 23.39
N GLY A 23 -20.10 5.65 23.67
CA GLY A 23 -19.84 6.09 25.04
C GLY A 23 -21.12 6.58 25.72
N PRO A 24 -21.08 6.88 27.04
CA PRO A 24 -22.23 7.42 27.74
C PRO A 24 -22.65 8.75 27.10
N LEU A 25 -23.90 8.81 26.61
CA LEU A 25 -24.51 10.03 26.09
C LEU A 25 -24.84 10.97 27.26
N GLU A 26 -24.20 12.14 27.30
CA GLU A 26 -24.58 13.21 28.21
C GLU A 26 -25.71 14.03 27.58
N LEU A 27 -26.95 13.79 28.01
CA LEU A 27 -28.12 14.53 27.55
C LEU A 27 -28.48 15.62 28.57
N ALA A 28 -28.86 16.80 28.09
CA ALA A 28 -29.41 17.86 28.94
C ALA A 28 -30.79 17.45 29.50
N TRP A 29 -31.14 17.91 30.70
CA TRP A 29 -32.38 17.52 31.38
C TRP A 29 -33.65 17.74 30.55
N ASP A 30 -33.67 18.78 29.71
CA ASP A 30 -34.81 19.07 28.86
C ASP A 30 -34.93 18.09 27.69
N GLN A 31 -33.81 17.55 27.20
CA GLN A 31 -33.80 16.48 26.18
C GLN A 31 -34.27 15.15 26.78
N VAL A 32 -33.88 14.85 28.02
CA VAL A 32 -34.36 13.67 28.75
C VAL A 32 -35.87 13.75 28.99
N LYS A 33 -36.40 14.93 29.38
CA LYS A 33 -37.85 15.13 29.53
C LYS A 33 -38.61 14.92 28.23
N VAL A 34 -38.11 15.46 27.11
CA VAL A 34 -38.73 15.27 25.79
C VAL A 34 -38.71 13.79 25.38
N LEU A 35 -37.58 13.09 25.57
CA LEU A 35 -37.49 11.67 25.27
C LEU A 35 -38.43 10.85 26.17
N LEU A 36 -38.50 11.14 27.47
CA LEU A 36 -39.36 10.44 28.41
C LEU A 36 -40.83 10.66 28.10
N ILE A 37 -41.23 11.90 27.76
CA ILE A 37 -42.60 12.26 27.33
C ILE A 37 -42.95 11.57 26.01
N CYS A 38 -42.04 11.57 25.03
CA CYS A 38 -42.27 10.87 23.76
C CYS A 38 -42.37 9.36 23.95
N THR A 39 -41.60 8.79 24.88
CA THR A 39 -41.65 7.34 25.19
C THR A 39 -42.92 6.99 25.95
N LEU A 40 -43.37 7.82 26.90
CA LEU A 40 -44.65 7.66 27.60
C LEU A 40 -45.83 7.78 26.64
N LEU A 41 -45.86 8.82 25.80
CA LEU A 41 -46.92 9.01 24.79
C LEU A 41 -46.93 7.85 23.78
N THR A 42 -45.78 7.41 23.27
CA THR A 42 -45.76 6.23 22.36
C THR A 42 -46.17 4.93 23.04
N THR A 43 -45.99 4.81 24.35
CA THR A 43 -46.47 3.63 25.10
C THR A 43 -47.99 3.70 25.35
N ILE A 44 -48.54 4.91 25.54
CA ILE A 44 -49.98 5.16 25.69
C ILE A 44 -50.73 4.97 24.35
N VAL A 45 -50.14 5.40 23.23
CA VAL A 45 -50.64 5.14 21.87
C VAL A 45 -50.75 3.63 21.58
N VAL A 46 -49.79 2.84 22.08
CA VAL A 46 -49.76 1.38 21.90
C VAL A 46 -50.73 0.67 22.87
N GLY A 47 -51.15 1.34 23.95
CA GLY A 47 -51.97 0.77 25.01
C GLY A 47 -53.45 1.14 25.02
N SER A 48 -53.91 2.08 24.18
CA SER A 48 -55.30 2.54 24.17
C SER A 48 -56.11 1.92 23.03
N GLY A 49 -57.22 1.26 23.41
CA GLY A 49 -57.93 0.24 22.65
C GLY A 49 -58.73 0.67 21.42
N GLU A 50 -59.31 -0.33 20.77
CA GLU A 50 -60.02 -0.25 19.49
C GLU A 50 -61.28 0.64 19.55
N GLY A 51 -61.41 1.57 18.60
CA GLY A 51 -62.57 2.44 18.42
C GLY A 51 -62.23 3.82 17.86
N THR A 52 -63.24 4.55 17.37
CA THR A 52 -63.07 5.91 16.78
C THR A 52 -62.54 6.93 17.80
N ALA A 53 -62.86 6.77 19.08
CA ALA A 53 -62.33 7.61 20.16
C ALA A 53 -60.82 7.39 20.40
N GLY A 54 -60.35 6.14 20.32
CA GLY A 54 -58.91 5.82 20.43
C GLY A 54 -58.11 6.35 19.24
N LEU A 55 -58.70 6.33 18.04
CA LEU A 55 -58.09 6.88 16.82
C LEU A 55 -57.93 8.41 16.91
N LEU A 56 -58.91 9.10 17.49
CA LEU A 56 -58.88 10.56 17.68
C LEU A 56 -57.88 10.98 18.76
N LEU A 57 -57.77 10.20 19.85
CA LEU A 57 -56.77 10.41 20.91
C LEU A 57 -55.35 10.20 20.37
N ASN A 58 -55.14 9.13 19.59
CA ASN A 58 -53.88 8.83 18.93
C ASN A 58 -53.46 9.93 17.94
N LEU A 59 -54.41 10.54 17.22
CA LEU A 59 -54.13 11.66 16.30
C LEU A 59 -53.72 12.94 17.05
N ILE A 60 -54.33 13.22 18.20
CA ILE A 60 -53.97 14.37 19.05
C ILE A 60 -52.57 14.15 19.65
N GLU A 61 -52.28 12.95 20.16
CA GLU A 61 -50.97 12.60 20.70
C GLU A 61 -49.87 12.64 19.63
N LEU A 62 -50.16 12.15 18.41
CA LEU A 62 -49.24 12.26 17.28
C LEU A 62 -48.94 13.71 16.93
N SER A 63 -49.96 14.58 16.98
CA SER A 63 -49.84 16.02 16.69
C SER A 63 -49.01 16.74 17.75
N VAL A 64 -49.13 16.37 19.03
CA VAL A 64 -48.31 16.90 20.13
C VAL A 64 -46.86 16.44 20.01
N ILE A 65 -46.62 15.16 19.67
CA ILE A 65 -45.28 14.62 19.38
C ILE A 65 -44.66 15.39 18.21
N TRP A 66 -45.42 15.62 17.13
CA TRP A 66 -44.94 16.37 15.97
C TRP A 66 -44.64 17.83 16.28
N GLY A 67 -45.45 18.48 17.12
CA GLY A 67 -45.22 19.86 17.59
C GLY A 67 -43.97 19.98 18.47
N LEU A 68 -43.73 19.02 19.36
CA LEU A 68 -42.51 18.94 20.16
C LEU A 68 -41.28 18.64 19.30
N PHE A 69 -41.41 17.76 18.31
CA PHE A 69 -40.35 17.46 17.35
C PHE A 69 -39.99 18.68 16.50
N TYR A 70 -41.00 19.42 16.01
CA TYR A 70 -40.79 20.64 15.21
C TYR A 70 -40.14 21.79 16.02
N LYS A 71 -40.47 21.91 17.31
CA LYS A 71 -39.94 22.96 18.18
C LYS A 71 -38.50 22.68 18.66
N TYR A 72 -38.11 21.41 18.85
CA TYR A 72 -36.83 21.06 19.49
C TYR A 72 -35.83 20.30 18.60
N ALA A 73 -36.23 19.73 17.46
CA ALA A 73 -35.35 18.95 16.56
C ALA A 73 -35.06 19.69 15.24
N ARG A 74 -34.51 20.91 15.32
CA ARG A 74 -34.13 21.71 14.13
C ARG A 74 -32.74 21.40 13.55
N THR A 75 -31.99 20.46 14.10
CA THR A 75 -30.71 20.01 13.51
C THR A 75 -30.92 18.80 12.60
N HIS A 76 -30.37 18.88 11.38
CA HIS A 76 -30.54 17.87 10.31
C HIS A 76 -30.17 16.45 10.77
N ASP A 77 -29.18 16.33 11.66
CA ASP A 77 -28.68 15.07 12.18
C ASP A 77 -29.71 14.32 13.04
N VAL A 78 -30.46 15.04 13.87
CA VAL A 78 -31.49 14.44 14.75
C VAL A 78 -32.66 13.91 13.91
N LEU A 79 -32.95 14.55 12.79
CA LEU A 79 -34.04 14.17 11.88
C LEU A 79 -33.69 12.91 11.07
N VAL A 80 -32.42 12.76 10.69
CA VAL A 80 -31.90 11.56 10.02
C VAL A 80 -31.85 10.38 10.99
N GLU A 81 -31.33 10.56 12.20
CA GLU A 81 -31.27 9.49 13.21
C GLU A 81 -32.66 9.02 13.65
N SER A 82 -33.60 9.95 13.80
CA SER A 82 -34.99 9.63 14.15
C SER A 82 -35.69 8.84 13.04
N LYS A 83 -35.46 9.18 11.76
CA LYS A 83 -35.96 8.40 10.61
C LYS A 83 -35.42 6.98 10.60
N ILE A 84 -34.14 6.79 10.93
CA ILE A 84 -33.48 5.47 10.95
C ILE A 84 -34.05 4.61 12.09
N MET A 85 -34.17 5.17 13.29
CA MET A 85 -34.75 4.51 14.47
C MET A 85 -36.22 4.10 14.24
N LEU A 86 -37.03 5.00 13.68
CA LEU A 86 -38.44 4.75 13.41
C LEU A 86 -38.60 3.66 12.31
N GLY A 87 -37.80 3.74 11.25
CA GLY A 87 -37.75 2.74 10.19
C GLY A 87 -37.27 1.36 10.67
N HIS A 88 -36.46 1.30 11.72
CA HIS A 88 -36.06 0.04 12.36
C HIS A 88 -37.19 -0.54 13.23
N ARG A 89 -37.89 0.27 14.03
CA ARG A 89 -39.03 -0.19 14.85
C ARG A 89 -40.23 -0.64 14.02
N ILE A 90 -40.52 0.04 12.90
CA ILE A 90 -41.59 -0.37 11.97
C ILE A 90 -41.26 -1.73 11.32
N ARG A 91 -39.98 -2.00 11.03
CA ARG A 91 -39.54 -3.33 10.55
C ARG A 91 -39.76 -4.41 11.62
N LYS A 92 -39.49 -4.07 12.89
CA LYS A 92 -39.72 -4.93 14.06
C LYS A 92 -41.18 -5.32 14.26
N LEU A 93 -42.06 -4.34 14.15
CA LEU A 93 -43.51 -4.56 14.26
C LEU A 93 -44.09 -5.37 13.08
N LYS A 94 -43.45 -5.29 11.90
CA LYS A 94 -43.83 -6.09 10.73
C LYS A 94 -43.21 -7.50 10.69
N GLY A 95 -42.46 -7.90 11.73
CA GLY A 95 -41.79 -9.20 11.79
C GLY A 95 -40.66 -9.38 10.75
N LEU A 96 -40.13 -8.28 10.22
CA LEU A 96 -39.14 -8.26 9.14
C LEU A 96 -37.69 -8.47 9.63
N ASP A 97 -37.49 -8.73 10.93
CA ASP A 97 -36.18 -8.88 11.59
C ASP A 97 -35.85 -10.35 11.91
N LYS A 98 -36.75 -11.27 11.56
CA LYS A 98 -36.34 -12.66 11.35
C LYS A 98 -35.63 -12.75 10.00
N TYR A 99 -34.37 -12.32 10.00
CA TYR A 99 -33.42 -12.69 8.96
C TYR A 99 -33.31 -14.22 8.96
N SER A 100 -33.88 -14.87 7.96
CA SER A 100 -33.62 -16.28 7.74
C SER A 100 -32.13 -16.45 7.46
N SER A 101 -31.47 -17.38 8.16
CA SER A 101 -30.18 -17.92 7.75
C SER A 101 -30.36 -18.57 6.37
N VAL A 102 -30.09 -17.80 5.32
CA VAL A 102 -29.92 -18.33 3.98
C VAL A 102 -28.52 -18.93 3.96
N SER A 103 -28.45 -20.26 3.95
CA SER A 103 -27.24 -20.97 3.56
C SER A 103 -26.78 -20.47 2.20
N SER A 104 -25.46 -20.31 2.01
CA SER A 104 -24.84 -19.93 0.73
C SER A 104 -25.54 -20.59 -0.48
N PRO A 105 -25.68 -19.88 -1.62
CA PRO A 105 -26.06 -20.48 -2.90
C PRO A 105 -25.22 -21.70 -3.28
N ASP A 106 -24.02 -21.86 -2.71
CA ASP A 106 -23.07 -22.96 -3.00
C ASP A 106 -23.45 -24.31 -2.38
N LYS A 107 -24.63 -24.43 -1.78
CA LYS A 107 -25.13 -25.71 -1.28
C LYS A 107 -25.29 -26.78 -2.39
N HIS A 108 -25.28 -26.39 -3.67
CA HIS A 108 -25.25 -27.33 -4.80
C HIS A 108 -23.84 -27.57 -5.38
N VAL A 109 -22.85 -26.68 -5.16
CA VAL A 109 -21.44 -27.02 -5.43
C VAL A 109 -20.97 -28.13 -4.48
N SER A 110 -21.52 -28.18 -3.26
CA SER A 110 -21.33 -29.34 -2.38
C SER A 110 -21.95 -30.66 -2.88
N GLU A 111 -22.87 -30.63 -3.86
CA GLU A 111 -23.43 -31.85 -4.48
C GLU A 111 -22.57 -32.40 -5.62
N LEU A 112 -21.65 -31.60 -6.18
CA LEU A 112 -20.63 -32.07 -7.13
C LEU A 112 -19.64 -33.06 -6.48
N TYR A 113 -19.52 -33.02 -5.16
CA TYR A 113 -18.56 -33.80 -4.39
C TYR A 113 -19.31 -34.73 -3.43
N ARG A 114 -19.59 -35.96 -3.89
CA ARG A 114 -20.30 -37.04 -3.16
C ARG A 114 -19.60 -37.50 -1.86
N PHE A 115 -19.45 -36.66 -0.84
CA PHE A 115 -18.92 -37.08 0.45
C PHE A 115 -19.70 -36.47 1.62
N SER A 116 -20.35 -37.33 2.41
CA SER A 116 -21.06 -36.93 3.62
C SER A 116 -20.08 -36.80 4.79
N ILE A 117 -19.83 -35.59 5.27
CA ILE A 117 -19.18 -35.39 6.58
C ILE A 117 -20.13 -35.94 7.64
N LYS A 118 -19.68 -36.92 8.43
CA LYS A 118 -20.50 -37.51 9.48
C LYS A 118 -20.58 -36.61 10.72
N SER A 119 -19.44 -36.07 11.13
CA SER A 119 -19.35 -35.18 12.29
C SER A 119 -18.02 -34.39 12.30
N VAL A 120 -17.99 -33.32 13.08
CA VAL A 120 -16.78 -32.55 13.40
C VAL A 120 -16.67 -32.47 14.92
N SER A 121 -15.55 -32.91 15.49
CA SER A 121 -15.31 -32.87 16.95
C SER A 121 -15.02 -31.45 17.45
N LYS A 122 -15.12 -31.23 18.76
CA LYS A 122 -14.71 -29.95 19.39
C LYS A 122 -13.21 -29.66 19.22
N THR A 123 -12.40 -30.70 19.01
CA THR A 123 -10.97 -30.63 18.77
C THR A 123 -10.62 -30.40 17.29
N GLY A 124 -11.61 -30.30 16.41
CA GLY A 124 -11.44 -30.04 14.96
C GLY A 124 -11.18 -31.29 14.10
N ILE A 125 -11.42 -32.49 14.64
CA ILE A 125 -11.31 -33.76 13.91
C ILE A 125 -12.56 -33.93 13.05
N ILE A 126 -12.36 -34.22 11.76
CA ILE A 126 -13.39 -34.40 10.75
C ILE A 126 -13.55 -35.91 10.50
N ASP A 127 -14.78 -36.42 10.67
CA ASP A 127 -15.14 -37.80 10.33
C ASP A 127 -15.77 -37.86 8.93
N PHE A 128 -15.06 -38.50 8.00
CA PHE A 128 -15.52 -38.73 6.63
C PHE A 128 -16.24 -40.09 6.45
N GLY A 129 -16.38 -40.87 7.53
CA GLY A 129 -16.90 -42.23 7.51
C GLY A 129 -15.88 -43.27 7.04
N LYS A 130 -16.27 -44.55 7.11
CA LYS A 130 -15.42 -45.70 6.71
C LYS A 130 -14.02 -45.69 7.39
N ASN A 131 -13.96 -45.30 8.66
CA ASN A 131 -12.74 -45.21 9.47
C ASN A 131 -11.70 -44.22 8.92
N ARG A 132 -12.12 -43.21 8.16
CA ARG A 132 -11.24 -42.14 7.65
C ARG A 132 -11.49 -40.84 8.41
N PHE A 133 -10.42 -40.29 8.94
CA PHE A 133 -10.45 -39.06 9.71
C PHE A 133 -9.44 -38.07 9.16
N GLY A 134 -9.68 -36.79 9.41
CA GLY A 134 -8.73 -35.75 9.05
C GLY A 134 -8.80 -34.50 9.93
N VAL A 135 -7.76 -33.69 9.87
CA VAL A 135 -7.63 -32.43 10.58
C VAL A 135 -7.03 -31.40 9.63
N ILE A 136 -7.53 -30.16 9.69
CA ILE A 136 -7.00 -29.02 8.93
C ILE A 136 -6.25 -28.09 9.87
N LEU A 137 -5.01 -27.79 9.51
CA LEU A 137 -4.15 -26.79 10.14
C LEU A 137 -4.11 -25.55 9.24
N GLY A 138 -4.41 -24.39 9.82
CA GLY A 138 -4.06 -23.11 9.22
C GLY A 138 -2.62 -22.77 9.57
N CYS A 139 -1.82 -22.37 8.57
CA CYS A 139 -0.40 -22.08 8.72
C CYS A 139 -0.12 -20.61 8.44
N ASP A 140 0.74 -20.02 9.27
CA ASP A 140 1.30 -18.69 9.06
C ASP A 140 2.81 -18.86 8.93
N THR A 141 3.33 -18.56 7.73
CA THR A 141 4.73 -18.82 7.35
C THR A 141 5.47 -17.50 7.18
N ARG A 142 6.81 -17.48 7.15
CA ARG A 142 7.59 -16.23 7.02
C ARG A 142 8.38 -16.21 5.73
N TRP A 143 8.70 -15.01 5.26
CA TRP A 143 9.71 -14.84 4.22
C TRP A 143 11.09 -15.11 4.81
N LEU A 144 11.98 -15.70 4.03
CA LEU A 144 13.31 -16.13 4.45
C LEU A 144 14.35 -15.63 3.43
N ASP A 145 15.50 -15.17 3.92
CA ASP A 145 16.67 -14.90 3.07
C ASP A 145 17.29 -16.21 2.54
N ASP A 146 18.25 -16.11 1.62
CA ASP A 146 18.81 -17.29 0.92
C ASP A 146 19.53 -18.29 1.88
N GLU A 147 20.18 -17.78 2.94
CA GLU A 147 20.83 -18.62 3.94
C GLU A 147 19.82 -19.31 4.84
N GLU A 148 18.81 -18.58 5.30
CA GLU A 148 17.70 -19.07 6.11
C GLU A 148 16.81 -20.03 5.33
N LEU A 149 16.61 -19.80 4.04
CA LEU A 149 15.88 -20.68 3.13
C LEU A 149 16.56 -22.05 3.07
N THR A 150 17.88 -22.08 2.91
CA THR A 150 18.65 -23.33 2.93
C THR A 150 18.52 -24.07 4.27
N ARG A 151 18.60 -23.34 5.39
CA ARG A 151 18.37 -23.90 6.73
C ARG A 151 16.93 -24.39 6.93
N ASN A 152 15.95 -23.69 6.38
CA ASN A 152 14.54 -24.05 6.47
C ASN A 152 14.25 -25.33 5.69
N ILE A 153 14.77 -25.46 4.47
CA ILE A 153 14.65 -26.68 3.65
C ILE A 153 15.15 -27.90 4.43
N ALA A 154 16.27 -27.79 5.14
CA ALA A 154 16.77 -28.87 6.01
C ALA A 154 15.81 -29.22 7.17
N ARG A 155 15.08 -28.24 7.71
CA ARG A 155 14.08 -28.47 8.77
C ARG A 155 12.79 -29.05 8.22
N VAL A 156 12.36 -28.62 7.03
CA VAL A 156 11.22 -29.21 6.29
C VAL A 156 11.51 -30.67 5.95
N ASN A 157 12.75 -31.01 5.55
CA ASN A 157 13.18 -32.41 5.41
C ASN A 157 12.94 -33.22 6.69
N GLY A 158 13.35 -32.68 7.84
CA GLY A 158 13.12 -33.32 9.14
C GLY A 158 11.64 -33.45 9.53
N PHE A 159 10.78 -32.55 9.04
CA PHE A 159 9.33 -32.65 9.19
C PHE A 159 8.75 -33.77 8.31
N LEU A 160 9.05 -33.76 7.01
CA LEU A 160 8.54 -34.76 6.06
C LEU A 160 8.96 -36.18 6.44
N ASN A 161 10.23 -36.38 6.83
CA ASN A 161 10.74 -37.68 7.29
C ASN A 161 10.05 -38.19 8.57
N SER A 162 9.36 -37.33 9.33
CA SER A 162 8.63 -37.74 10.54
C SER A 162 7.23 -38.27 10.27
N ILE A 163 6.71 -38.13 9.04
CA ILE A 163 5.37 -38.54 8.67
C ILE A 163 5.35 -40.07 8.54
N GLN A 164 4.44 -40.72 9.26
CA GLN A 164 4.32 -42.17 9.26
C GLN A 164 3.60 -42.69 8.00
N PRO A 165 4.00 -43.86 7.47
CA PRO A 165 3.27 -44.54 6.40
C PRO A 165 1.78 -44.72 6.72
N GLY A 166 0.91 -44.56 5.72
CA GLY A 166 -0.55 -44.58 5.89
C GLY A 166 -1.18 -43.26 6.32
N THR A 167 -0.37 -42.21 6.49
CA THR A 167 -0.83 -40.82 6.68
C THR A 167 -0.80 -40.09 5.33
N LEU A 168 -1.93 -39.52 4.92
CA LEU A 168 -2.00 -38.62 3.76
C LEU A 168 -1.80 -37.19 4.24
N LEU A 169 -0.77 -36.53 3.73
CA LEU A 169 -0.53 -35.11 3.92
C LEU A 169 -0.96 -34.36 2.66
N LYS A 170 -1.81 -33.34 2.78
CA LYS A 170 -2.05 -32.38 1.70
C LYS A 170 -1.62 -31.00 2.14
N VAL A 171 -0.82 -30.32 1.33
CA VAL A 171 -0.42 -28.94 1.55
C VAL A 171 -1.01 -28.11 0.41
N ARG A 172 -1.69 -27.03 0.76
CA ARG A 172 -2.27 -26.10 -0.20
C ARG A 172 -1.81 -24.69 0.14
N ALA A 173 -1.34 -23.96 -0.86
CA ALA A 173 -1.13 -22.52 -0.79
C ALA A 173 -2.04 -21.85 -1.83
N SER A 174 -2.89 -20.94 -1.38
CA SER A 174 -3.83 -20.22 -2.25
C SER A 174 -3.51 -18.74 -2.22
N SER A 175 -3.31 -18.16 -3.39
CA SER A 175 -3.29 -16.72 -3.57
C SER A 175 -4.65 -16.12 -3.19
N GLN A 176 -4.63 -15.08 -2.37
CA GLN A 176 -5.77 -14.25 -2.05
C GLN A 176 -5.51 -12.86 -2.60
N ILE A 177 -6.40 -12.40 -3.49
CA ILE A 177 -6.48 -10.99 -3.87
C ILE A 177 -7.51 -10.37 -2.92
N PRO A 178 -7.11 -9.61 -1.89
CA PRO A 178 -8.07 -8.98 -1.00
C PRO A 178 -8.94 -7.99 -1.80
N TYR A 179 -10.27 -8.08 -1.65
CA TYR A 179 -11.24 -7.24 -2.36
C TYR A 179 -11.05 -5.74 -2.09
N LEU A 180 -10.50 -5.39 -0.92
CA LEU A 180 -9.95 -4.07 -0.63
C LEU A 180 -8.46 -4.20 -0.39
N ASN A 181 -7.70 -3.34 -1.06
CA ASN A 181 -6.31 -3.13 -0.72
C ASN A 181 -6.20 -2.81 0.80
N PRO A 182 -5.28 -3.44 1.55
CA PRO A 182 -4.94 -3.09 2.93
C PRO A 182 -4.87 -1.58 3.21
N VAL A 183 -4.25 -0.77 2.33
CA VAL A 183 -4.26 0.71 2.43
C VAL A 183 -5.65 1.26 2.23
N GLU A 184 -6.38 0.80 1.21
CA GLU A 184 -7.75 1.25 0.93
C GLU A 184 -8.66 1.05 2.14
N LYS A 185 -8.59 -0.11 2.79
CA LYS A 185 -9.36 -0.42 4.00
C LYS A 185 -9.00 0.52 5.16
N MET A 186 -7.71 0.79 5.33
CA MET A 186 -7.20 1.69 6.36
C MET A 186 -7.64 3.14 6.11
N VAL A 187 -7.47 3.63 4.89
CA VAL A 187 -7.88 4.96 4.46
C VAL A 187 -9.39 5.12 4.64
N MET A 188 -10.18 4.15 4.20
CA MET A 188 -11.64 4.17 4.37
C MET A 188 -12.05 4.19 5.84
N LYS A 189 -11.32 3.51 6.73
CA LYS A 189 -11.58 3.60 8.18
C LYS A 189 -11.31 5.01 8.72
N GLN A 190 -10.30 5.71 8.22
CA GLN A 190 -9.95 7.06 8.64
C GLN A 190 -10.87 8.13 8.03
N VAL A 191 -11.29 7.98 6.76
CA VAL A 191 -12.25 8.87 6.09
C VAL A 191 -13.58 8.96 6.86
N ASN A 192 -13.97 7.87 7.53
CA ASN A 192 -15.21 7.79 8.31
C ASN A 192 -15.16 8.53 9.67
N GLN A 193 -14.04 9.17 10.03
CA GLN A 193 -13.91 9.98 11.24
C GLN A 193 -14.14 11.48 10.96
N SER A 194 -14.51 12.25 11.99
CA SER A 194 -14.63 13.72 11.88
C SER A 194 -13.25 14.36 11.65
N ARG A 195 -13.07 15.04 10.51
CA ARG A 195 -11.81 15.64 10.05
C ARG A 195 -12.07 16.92 9.25
N SER A 196 -11.05 17.77 9.12
CA SER A 196 -11.10 18.99 8.29
C SER A 196 -11.20 18.66 6.79
N PRO A 197 -11.66 19.60 5.94
CA PRO A 197 -11.77 19.39 4.49
C PRO A 197 -10.43 19.01 3.84
N ASN A 198 -9.34 19.64 4.28
CA ASN A 198 -7.99 19.41 3.76
C ASN A 198 -7.48 17.99 4.09
N GLU A 199 -7.72 17.51 5.31
CA GLU A 199 -7.37 16.15 5.71
C GLU A 199 -8.18 15.10 4.94
N LYS A 200 -9.47 15.35 4.70
CA LYS A 200 -10.31 14.47 3.89
C LYS A 200 -9.81 14.38 2.45
N ALA A 201 -9.48 15.50 1.84
CA ALA A 201 -8.91 15.53 0.49
C ALA A 201 -7.62 14.70 0.39
N LEU A 202 -6.78 14.74 1.44
CA LEU A 202 -5.55 13.96 1.50
C LEU A 202 -5.82 12.46 1.58
N LEU A 203 -6.76 12.07 2.44
CA LEU A 203 -7.18 10.68 2.56
C LEU A 203 -7.80 10.17 1.25
N TYR A 204 -8.58 10.97 0.53
CA TYR A 204 -9.09 10.59 -0.79
C TYR A 204 -7.98 10.47 -1.84
N SER A 205 -6.96 11.33 -1.79
CA SER A 205 -5.80 11.22 -2.68
C SER A 205 -4.97 9.96 -2.39
N LEU A 206 -4.84 9.58 -1.11
CA LEU A 206 -4.22 8.31 -0.70
C LEU A 206 -5.07 7.10 -1.13
N HIS A 207 -6.40 7.19 -1.04
CA HIS A 207 -7.33 6.18 -1.57
C HIS A 207 -7.14 5.99 -3.08
N ASP A 208 -7.16 7.09 -3.83
CA ASP A 208 -6.96 7.09 -5.28
C ASP A 208 -5.58 6.53 -5.65
N LEU A 209 -4.51 6.90 -4.94
CA LEU A 209 -3.19 6.30 -5.14
C LEU A 209 -3.21 4.79 -4.89
N SER A 210 -3.87 4.35 -3.82
CA SER A 210 -4.00 2.92 -3.48
C SER A 210 -4.88 2.13 -4.46
N SER A 211 -5.72 2.83 -5.23
CA SER A 211 -6.56 2.23 -6.27
C SER A 211 -5.81 2.07 -7.60
N ARG A 212 -4.70 2.78 -7.78
CA ARG A 212 -3.85 2.76 -8.99
C ARG A 212 -2.69 1.76 -8.89
N THR A 213 -2.44 1.19 -7.71
CA THR A 213 -1.35 0.26 -7.42
C THR A 213 -1.82 -1.20 -7.49
N PRO A 214 -0.98 -2.12 -8.00
CA PRO A 214 -1.32 -3.55 -8.02
C PRO A 214 -1.62 -4.09 -6.63
N LYS A 215 -2.76 -4.76 -6.48
CA LYS A 215 -3.20 -5.34 -5.20
C LYS A 215 -2.18 -6.36 -4.70
N THR A 216 -1.81 -6.26 -3.42
CA THR A 216 -0.91 -7.20 -2.76
C THR A 216 -1.57 -8.57 -2.67
N THR A 217 -0.90 -9.59 -3.18
CA THR A 217 -1.37 -10.97 -3.07
C THR A 217 -0.91 -11.55 -1.75
N ASP A 218 -1.87 -11.98 -0.93
CA ASP A 218 -1.61 -12.73 0.30
C ASP A 218 -1.65 -14.23 -0.01
N TRP A 219 -0.83 -15.04 0.67
CA TRP A 219 -0.78 -16.49 0.45
C TRP A 219 -1.31 -17.22 1.69
N ASP A 220 -2.46 -17.87 1.55
CA ASP A 220 -3.07 -18.65 2.62
C ASP A 220 -2.64 -20.11 2.51
N VAL A 221 -1.81 -20.55 3.46
CA VAL A 221 -1.26 -21.90 3.52
C VAL A 221 -2.06 -22.74 4.50
N LYS A 222 -2.57 -23.88 4.02
CA LYS A 222 -3.31 -24.86 4.82
C LYS A 222 -2.71 -26.24 4.65
N ILE A 223 -2.66 -26.99 5.75
CA ILE A 223 -2.21 -28.38 5.79
C ILE A 223 -3.36 -29.27 6.24
N PHE A 224 -3.70 -30.26 5.43
CA PHE A 224 -4.65 -31.31 5.79
C PHE A 224 -3.92 -32.61 6.06
N ILE A 225 -4.18 -33.20 7.22
CA ILE A 225 -3.61 -34.48 7.65
C ILE A 225 -4.75 -35.47 7.77
N SER A 226 -4.68 -36.57 7.03
CA SER A 226 -5.66 -37.65 7.10
C SER A 226 -5.01 -39.00 7.40
N MET A 227 -5.73 -39.81 8.15
CA MET A 227 -5.33 -41.19 8.46
C MET A 227 -6.56 -42.10 8.54
N LYS A 228 -6.30 -43.40 8.35
CA LYS A 228 -7.29 -44.45 8.63
C LYS A 228 -7.07 -44.97 10.06
N SER A 229 -8.11 -44.96 10.89
CA SER A 229 -8.04 -45.40 12.29
C SER A 229 -9.39 -45.88 12.79
N ASP A 230 -9.42 -46.66 13.88
CA ASP A 230 -10.66 -46.91 14.62
C ASP A 230 -11.19 -45.60 15.24
N PRO A 231 -12.50 -45.30 15.16
CA PRO A 231 -13.12 -44.16 15.84
C PRO A 231 -12.80 -44.01 17.32
N LYS A 232 -12.53 -45.10 18.05
CA LYS A 232 -12.19 -45.05 19.49
C LYS A 232 -10.75 -44.62 19.76
N GLU A 233 -9.85 -44.81 18.79
CA GLU A 233 -8.41 -44.57 18.96
C GLU A 233 -7.93 -43.28 18.28
N ILE A 234 -8.74 -42.72 17.36
CA ILE A 234 -8.34 -41.55 16.56
C ILE A 234 -8.03 -40.33 17.42
N GLU A 235 -8.80 -40.09 18.47
CA GLU A 235 -8.64 -38.90 19.30
C GLU A 235 -7.32 -38.94 20.07
N THR A 236 -6.98 -40.12 20.62
CA THR A 236 -5.67 -40.36 21.25
C THR A 236 -4.53 -40.21 20.26
N ARG A 237 -4.62 -40.83 19.08
CA ARG A 237 -3.59 -40.74 18.03
C ARG A 237 -3.37 -39.30 17.54
N MET A 238 -4.45 -38.55 17.33
CA MET A 238 -4.39 -37.15 16.92
C MET A 238 -3.85 -36.24 18.03
N MET A 239 -4.18 -36.50 19.31
CA MET A 239 -3.61 -35.75 20.44
C MET A 239 -2.10 -35.97 20.62
N THR A 240 -1.56 -37.10 20.16
CA THR A 240 -0.11 -37.32 20.13
C THR A 240 0.55 -36.72 18.87
N LEU A 241 -0.09 -36.87 17.71
CA LEU A 241 0.49 -36.44 16.43
C LEU A 241 0.51 -34.92 16.27
N ILE A 242 -0.59 -34.22 16.56
CA ILE A 242 -0.74 -32.79 16.27
C ILE A 242 0.30 -31.92 17.00
N PRO A 243 0.55 -32.09 18.31
CA PRO A 243 1.58 -31.30 18.99
C PRO A 243 2.99 -31.53 18.40
N GLY A 244 3.32 -32.78 18.04
CA GLY A 244 4.59 -33.10 17.39
C GLY A 244 4.75 -32.43 16.03
N VAL A 245 3.69 -32.45 15.21
CA VAL A 245 3.65 -31.76 13.92
C VAL A 245 3.80 -30.25 14.10
N LYS A 246 3.05 -29.64 15.03
CA LYS A 246 3.13 -28.20 15.32
C LYS A 246 4.53 -27.77 15.73
N ASN A 247 5.19 -28.53 16.61
CA ASN A 247 6.54 -28.23 17.06
C ASN A 247 7.56 -28.29 15.91
N ARG A 248 7.43 -29.25 14.99
CA ARG A 248 8.30 -29.35 13.81
C ARG A 248 8.04 -28.24 12.79
N LEU A 249 6.78 -27.89 12.56
CA LEU A 249 6.42 -26.73 11.73
C LEU A 249 6.98 -25.44 12.34
N GLN A 250 6.87 -25.27 13.67
CA GLN A 250 7.42 -24.11 14.36
C GLN A 250 8.95 -24.04 14.25
N ALA A 251 9.65 -25.18 14.31
CA ALA A 251 11.09 -25.25 14.04
C ALA A 251 11.42 -24.82 12.60
N ALA A 252 10.55 -25.14 11.65
CA ALA A 252 10.59 -24.66 10.26
C ALA A 252 9.96 -23.25 10.09
N HIS A 253 9.93 -22.43 11.15
CA HIS A 253 9.42 -21.05 11.14
C HIS A 253 7.96 -20.90 10.64
N THR A 254 7.17 -21.96 10.77
CA THR A 254 5.75 -21.99 10.42
C THR A 254 4.90 -22.15 11.67
N ALA A 255 4.18 -21.08 12.05
CA ALA A 255 3.19 -21.17 13.11
C ALA A 255 1.95 -21.91 12.56
N SER A 256 1.34 -22.78 13.37
CA SER A 256 0.17 -23.55 12.91
C SER A 256 -0.89 -23.74 14.00
N ALA A 257 -2.15 -23.60 13.61
CA ALA A 257 -3.30 -23.75 14.48
C ALA A 257 -4.32 -24.72 13.86
N VAL A 258 -4.96 -25.54 14.71
CA VAL A 258 -6.03 -26.44 14.25
C VAL A 258 -7.28 -25.61 14.04
N ILE A 259 -7.93 -25.78 12.88
CA ILE A 259 -9.21 -25.15 12.61
C ILE A 259 -10.31 -26.00 13.25
N THR A 260 -10.97 -25.47 14.27
CA THR A 260 -11.97 -26.21 15.06
C THR A 260 -13.41 -25.83 14.77
N HIS A 261 -13.64 -24.68 14.12
CA HIS A 261 -14.99 -24.17 13.87
C HIS A 261 -15.62 -24.90 12.67
N PRO A 262 -16.77 -25.59 12.86
CA PRO A 262 -17.40 -26.36 11.79
C PRO A 262 -17.69 -25.52 10.54
N ASP A 263 -18.22 -24.30 10.69
CA ASP A 263 -18.54 -23.42 9.56
C ASP A 263 -17.30 -23.10 8.70
N LYS A 264 -16.14 -22.89 9.33
CA LYS A 264 -14.88 -22.65 8.62
C LYS A 264 -14.41 -23.91 7.90
N ILE A 265 -14.53 -25.08 8.52
CA ILE A 265 -14.19 -26.37 7.92
C ILE A 265 -15.06 -26.64 6.69
N TYR A 266 -16.38 -26.44 6.80
CA TYR A 266 -17.29 -26.61 5.67
C TYR A 266 -16.94 -25.66 4.51
N ASN A 267 -16.60 -24.40 4.79
CA ASN A 267 -16.19 -23.45 3.75
C ASN A 267 -14.89 -23.89 3.05
N ILE A 268 -13.88 -24.31 3.82
CA ILE A 268 -12.59 -24.78 3.28
C ILE A 268 -12.76 -26.02 2.39
N LEU A 269 -13.69 -26.91 2.76
CA LEU A 269 -14.01 -28.11 1.98
C LEU A 269 -14.89 -27.79 0.75
N ALA A 270 -15.77 -26.80 0.85
CA ALA A 270 -16.73 -26.47 -0.20
C ALA A 270 -16.16 -25.60 -1.32
N ASN A 271 -15.44 -24.53 -0.99
CA ASN A 271 -14.83 -23.62 -1.98
C ASN A 271 -14.01 -22.56 -1.25
N ASP A 272 -12.71 -22.79 -1.09
CA ASP A 272 -11.80 -21.78 -0.51
C ASP A 272 -11.36 -20.71 -1.53
N ASN A 273 -11.63 -20.91 -2.83
CA ASN A 273 -11.27 -19.97 -3.90
C ASN A 273 -12.51 -19.47 -4.63
N THR A 274 -13.31 -18.64 -3.97
CA THR A 274 -14.06 -17.66 -4.75
C THR A 274 -13.64 -16.29 -4.27
N GLY A 275 -13.08 -15.50 -5.20
CA GLY A 275 -13.00 -14.04 -5.08
C GLY A 275 -14.37 -13.38 -4.86
N TYR A 276 -15.44 -14.18 -4.82
CA TYR A 276 -16.72 -13.86 -4.24
C TYR A 276 -16.79 -14.36 -2.79
N HIS A 277 -16.48 -13.47 -1.85
CA HIS A 277 -17.59 -13.13 -0.97
C HIS A 277 -18.73 -12.80 -1.91
N VAL A 278 -19.66 -13.75 -2.10
CA VAL A 278 -20.92 -13.47 -2.76
C VAL A 278 -21.33 -12.11 -2.22
N HIS A 279 -21.66 -11.19 -3.13
CA HIS A 279 -22.56 -10.11 -2.82
C HIS A 279 -23.83 -10.73 -2.23
N ALA A 280 -23.76 -11.19 -0.98
CA ALA A 280 -24.88 -11.47 -0.12
C ALA A 280 -25.24 -10.10 0.44
N ASN A 281 -25.70 -9.25 -0.47
CA ASN A 281 -26.52 -8.08 -0.24
C ASN A 281 -25.97 -7.08 0.79
N ARG A 282 -25.13 -6.15 0.33
CA ARG A 282 -25.49 -4.75 0.53
C ARG A 282 -26.54 -4.42 -0.53
N THR A 283 -27.80 -4.40 -0.08
CA THR A 283 -29.07 -4.08 -0.78
C THR A 283 -29.93 -5.27 -1.25
N PRO A 284 -30.90 -5.75 -0.45
CA PRO A 284 -32.04 -6.54 -0.93
C PRO A 284 -33.26 -5.64 -1.20
N ALA A 285 -33.87 -5.78 -2.38
CA ALA A 285 -35.20 -5.23 -2.68
C ALA A 285 -36.14 -6.34 -3.20
N LEU A 286 -37.27 -6.45 -2.49
CA LEU A 286 -38.60 -6.97 -2.83
C LEU A 286 -38.93 -8.49 -2.93
N TYR A 287 -40.02 -8.79 -2.21
CA TYR A 287 -40.96 -9.93 -2.04
C TYR A 287 -41.06 -10.99 -3.17
N GLY A 288 -41.57 -12.21 -2.99
CA GLY A 288 -42.24 -12.92 -1.89
C GLY A 288 -43.19 -13.99 -2.48
N GLU A 289 -43.01 -15.27 -2.16
CA GLU A 289 -44.02 -16.37 -2.11
C GLU A 289 -43.30 -17.73 -1.94
N LYS A 290 -43.38 -18.34 -0.76
CA LYS A 290 -42.28 -19.19 -0.21
C LYS A 290 -42.32 -20.70 -0.50
N ALA A 291 -43.25 -21.22 -1.29
CA ALA A 291 -43.33 -22.68 -1.55
C ALA A 291 -43.04 -23.07 -3.00
N ILE A 292 -43.67 -22.40 -3.97
CA ILE A 292 -43.51 -22.70 -5.41
C ILE A 292 -42.16 -22.18 -5.92
N TRP A 293 -41.76 -20.98 -5.49
CA TRP A 293 -40.44 -20.41 -5.81
C TRP A 293 -39.27 -21.19 -5.24
N LYS A 294 -39.46 -21.99 -4.18
CA LYS A 294 -38.36 -22.77 -3.59
C LYS A 294 -37.96 -23.97 -4.45
N ASN A 295 -38.91 -24.54 -5.18
CA ASN A 295 -38.65 -25.59 -6.18
C ASN A 295 -38.18 -24.99 -7.51
N ILE A 296 -38.73 -23.84 -7.92
CA ILE A 296 -38.30 -23.13 -9.13
C ILE A 296 -36.90 -22.53 -8.97
N LEU A 297 -36.55 -21.89 -7.85
CA LEU A 297 -35.18 -21.43 -7.55
C LEU A 297 -34.19 -22.60 -7.45
N ARG A 298 -34.61 -23.78 -6.98
CA ARG A 298 -33.78 -25.00 -7.02
C ARG A 298 -33.52 -25.50 -8.43
N GLN A 299 -34.45 -25.28 -9.35
CA GLN A 299 -34.30 -25.62 -10.77
C GLN A 299 -33.53 -24.55 -11.56
N ILE A 300 -33.64 -23.26 -11.18
CA ILE A 300 -32.98 -22.12 -11.84
C ILE A 300 -31.53 -21.91 -11.35
N MET A 301 -31.22 -22.24 -10.09
CA MET A 301 -29.89 -22.06 -9.47
C MET A 301 -29.07 -23.37 -9.44
N GLN A 302 -29.02 -24.10 -10.56
CA GLN A 302 -27.96 -25.08 -10.75
C GLN A 302 -26.71 -24.31 -11.16
N GLY A 303 -25.65 -24.33 -10.35
CA GLY A 303 -24.35 -23.84 -10.79
C GLY A 303 -23.90 -24.67 -11.98
N SER A 304 -23.91 -24.10 -13.18
CA SER A 304 -23.48 -24.80 -14.38
C SER A 304 -21.97 -24.90 -14.38
N ILE A 305 -21.44 -26.10 -14.17
CA ILE A 305 -20.06 -26.41 -14.51
C ILE A 305 -20.07 -26.97 -15.93
N ILE A 306 -19.48 -26.22 -16.85
CA ILE A 306 -19.25 -26.67 -18.20
C ILE A 306 -17.81 -27.16 -18.26
N GLU A 307 -17.64 -28.46 -18.47
CA GLU A 307 -16.33 -29.07 -18.65
C GLU A 307 -15.93 -28.98 -20.13
N ASN A 308 -14.93 -28.15 -20.40
CA ASN A 308 -14.24 -28.11 -21.69
C ASN A 308 -12.98 -28.98 -21.62
N LYS A 309 -12.34 -29.21 -22.76
CA LYS A 309 -11.18 -30.11 -22.86
C LYS A 309 -10.01 -29.64 -21.98
N ASP A 310 -9.73 -28.35 -21.94
CA ASP A 310 -8.55 -27.74 -21.32
C ASP A 310 -8.90 -26.90 -20.07
N HIS A 311 -10.18 -26.62 -19.82
CA HIS A 311 -10.63 -25.77 -18.73
C HIS A 311 -12.06 -26.09 -18.27
N LEU A 312 -12.41 -25.60 -17.09
CA LEU A 312 -13.79 -25.54 -16.59
C LEU A 312 -14.30 -24.11 -16.69
N LEU A 313 -15.58 -23.97 -17.06
CA LEU A 313 -16.32 -22.73 -16.90
C LEU A 313 -17.35 -22.93 -15.79
N VAL A 314 -17.17 -22.22 -14.68
CA VAL A 314 -18.03 -22.30 -13.50
C VAL A 314 -18.96 -21.08 -13.47
N ASN A 315 -20.26 -21.33 -13.35
CA ASN A 315 -21.32 -20.33 -13.26
C ASN A 315 -21.33 -19.29 -14.40
N ASN A 316 -20.73 -19.61 -15.55
CA ASN A 316 -20.53 -18.72 -16.71
C ASN A 316 -19.70 -17.45 -16.41
N THR A 317 -18.95 -17.43 -15.30
CA THR A 317 -18.22 -16.23 -14.85
C THR A 317 -16.75 -16.47 -14.58
N GLU A 318 -16.34 -17.71 -14.34
CA GLU A 318 -14.98 -18.03 -13.93
C GLU A 318 -14.42 -19.20 -14.74
N TYR A 319 -13.26 -18.98 -15.33
CA TYR A 319 -12.49 -19.96 -16.07
C TYR A 319 -11.42 -20.55 -15.14
N ILE A 320 -11.39 -21.87 -15.06
CA ILE A 320 -10.47 -22.60 -14.19
C ILE A 320 -9.72 -23.64 -15.01
N SER A 321 -8.40 -23.66 -14.91
CA SER A 321 -7.59 -24.75 -15.46
C SER A 321 -6.44 -25.09 -14.52
N CYS A 322 -5.72 -26.18 -14.77
CA CYS A 322 -4.62 -26.62 -13.95
C CYS A 322 -3.50 -27.27 -14.75
N LEU A 323 -2.31 -27.24 -14.16
CA LEU A 323 -1.11 -27.89 -14.64
C LEU A 323 -0.74 -29.00 -13.66
N ILE A 324 -0.56 -30.21 -14.17
CA ILE A 324 0.09 -31.27 -13.41
C ILE A 324 1.60 -31.11 -13.61
N VAL A 325 2.33 -31.00 -12.50
CA VAL A 325 3.74 -30.69 -12.45
C VAL A 325 4.53 -31.98 -12.20
N GLY A 326 5.59 -32.19 -12.97
CA GLY A 326 6.52 -33.29 -12.77
C GLY A 326 6.19 -34.60 -13.48
N ILE A 327 5.21 -34.63 -14.40
CA ILE A 327 4.92 -35.83 -15.19
C ILE A 327 6.03 -36.01 -16.23
N PRO A 328 6.67 -37.20 -16.33
CA PRO A 328 7.65 -37.48 -17.37
C PRO A 328 7.01 -37.49 -18.76
N VAL A 329 7.65 -36.83 -19.74
CA VAL A 329 7.20 -36.78 -21.14
C VAL A 329 8.32 -37.29 -22.04
N GLY A 330 8.01 -38.25 -22.92
CA GLY A 330 8.95 -38.72 -23.94
C GLY A 330 10.21 -39.39 -23.40
N GLY A 331 10.17 -39.98 -22.20
CA GLY A 331 11.31 -40.67 -21.58
C GLY A 331 12.26 -39.77 -20.78
N VAL A 332 11.99 -38.47 -20.69
CA VAL A 332 12.75 -37.53 -19.85
C VAL A 332 12.09 -37.43 -18.47
N SER A 333 12.90 -37.34 -17.42
CA SER A 333 12.42 -37.16 -16.04
C SER A 333 11.56 -35.90 -15.91
N GLY A 334 10.46 -36.00 -15.17
CA GLY A 334 9.55 -34.87 -14.99
C GLY A 334 10.06 -33.80 -14.01
N PHE A 335 10.97 -34.18 -13.09
CA PHE A 335 11.73 -33.26 -12.24
C PHE A 335 13.23 -33.42 -12.51
N PRO A 336 14.01 -32.32 -12.47
CA PRO A 336 15.46 -32.40 -12.57
C PRO A 336 16.06 -33.06 -11.31
N PRO A 337 17.25 -33.69 -11.41
CA PRO A 337 17.96 -34.25 -10.25
C PRO A 337 18.26 -33.21 -9.16
N THR A 338 18.51 -31.96 -9.56
CA THR A 338 18.76 -30.83 -8.66
C THR A 338 17.67 -29.77 -8.81
N LEU A 339 16.85 -29.61 -7.77
CA LEU A 339 15.79 -28.60 -7.73
C LEU A 339 16.30 -27.28 -7.13
N SER A 340 16.01 -26.16 -7.78
CA SER A 340 16.29 -24.83 -7.24
C SER A 340 15.45 -24.57 -5.98
N PRO A 341 16.00 -23.99 -4.91
CA PRO A 341 15.23 -23.64 -3.72
C PRO A 341 14.27 -22.46 -3.97
N GLU A 342 14.41 -21.72 -5.09
CA GLU A 342 13.66 -20.49 -5.37
C GLU A 342 12.39 -20.70 -6.20
N ILE A 343 12.10 -21.93 -6.66
CA ILE A 343 11.00 -22.21 -7.60
C ILE A 343 9.67 -21.66 -7.07
N LEU A 344 9.34 -21.96 -5.81
CA LEU A 344 8.11 -21.47 -5.19
C LEU A 344 8.09 -19.96 -5.03
N THR A 345 9.23 -19.35 -4.68
CA THR A 345 9.37 -17.89 -4.59
C THR A 345 9.06 -17.22 -5.92
N GLN A 346 9.50 -17.80 -7.04
CA GLN A 346 9.21 -17.29 -8.38
C GLN A 346 7.71 -17.44 -8.73
N ILE A 347 7.07 -18.56 -8.40
CA ILE A 347 5.62 -18.76 -8.61
C ILE A 347 4.80 -17.81 -7.73
N TYR A 348 5.20 -17.61 -6.47
CA TYR A 348 4.51 -16.70 -5.55
C TYR A 348 4.49 -15.26 -6.05
N ARG A 349 5.57 -14.82 -6.73
CA ARG A 349 5.68 -13.50 -7.34
C ARG A 349 4.74 -13.31 -8.54
N LEU A 350 4.44 -14.36 -9.31
CA LEU A 350 3.54 -14.25 -10.47
C LEU A 350 2.11 -13.87 -10.10
N SER A 351 1.65 -14.25 -8.91
CA SER A 351 0.25 -14.04 -8.53
C SER A 351 -0.10 -12.60 -8.16
N ALA A 352 0.83 -11.65 -8.31
CA ALA A 352 0.66 -10.22 -8.00
C ALA A 352 -0.17 -9.42 -9.03
N SER A 353 -0.58 -10.03 -10.16
CA SER A 353 -1.41 -9.36 -11.18
C SER A 353 -2.91 -9.58 -10.96
N GLU A 354 -3.75 -8.55 -11.18
CA GLU A 354 -5.20 -8.52 -10.91
C GLU A 354 -6.07 -9.56 -11.66
N GLU A 355 -5.46 -10.30 -12.58
CA GLU A 355 -6.15 -11.10 -13.58
C GLU A 355 -6.22 -12.62 -13.26
N HIS A 356 -5.37 -13.10 -12.35
CA HIS A 356 -5.24 -14.53 -12.02
C HIS A 356 -5.11 -14.80 -10.53
N VAL A 357 -5.90 -15.77 -10.04
CA VAL A 357 -5.63 -16.41 -8.76
C VAL A 357 -4.88 -17.71 -9.02
N ILE A 358 -3.76 -17.91 -8.30
CA ILE A 358 -2.96 -19.13 -8.39
C ILE A 358 -3.16 -19.95 -7.12
N ARG A 359 -3.39 -21.24 -7.27
CA ARG A 359 -3.42 -22.20 -6.18
C ARG A 359 -2.40 -23.30 -6.43
N ILE A 360 -1.62 -23.61 -5.40
CA ILE A 360 -0.58 -24.61 -5.42
C ILE A 360 -1.04 -25.73 -4.48
N ASP A 361 -1.29 -26.91 -5.03
CA ASP A 361 -1.79 -28.07 -4.30
C ASP A 361 -0.78 -29.23 -4.37
N GLN A 362 -0.41 -29.76 -3.22
CA GLN A 362 0.44 -30.94 -3.10
C GLN A 362 -0.23 -32.00 -2.25
N SER A 363 -0.38 -33.21 -2.79
CA SER A 363 -0.72 -34.39 -2.02
C SER A 363 0.51 -35.26 -1.87
N ILE A 364 0.93 -35.52 -0.64
CA ILE A 364 2.15 -36.23 -0.29
C ILE A 364 1.75 -37.50 0.47
N TYR A 365 2.19 -38.65 -0.06
CA TYR A 365 1.92 -39.95 0.51
C TYR A 365 3.25 -40.72 0.73
N PRO A 366 3.64 -41.04 1.97
CA PRO A 366 4.89 -41.74 2.24
C PRO A 366 4.87 -43.19 1.74
N ILE A 367 5.96 -43.62 1.10
CA ILE A 367 6.18 -45.00 0.66
C ILE A 367 6.95 -45.75 1.75
N ASN A 368 6.62 -47.02 1.97
CA ASN A 368 7.34 -47.85 2.93
C ASN A 368 8.79 -48.08 2.47
N SER A 369 9.77 -47.88 3.35
CA SER A 369 11.21 -48.01 3.00
C SER A 369 11.57 -49.36 2.35
N PRO A 370 11.07 -50.53 2.79
CA PRO A 370 11.36 -51.81 2.13
C PRO A 370 10.85 -51.89 0.68
N GLU A 371 9.69 -51.27 0.42
CA GLU A 371 9.08 -51.22 -0.91
C GLU A 371 9.87 -50.28 -1.82
N ALA A 372 10.21 -49.09 -1.33
CA ALA A 372 11.06 -48.13 -2.03
C ALA A 372 12.43 -48.71 -2.41
N LEU A 373 13.11 -49.40 -1.48
CA LEU A 373 14.40 -50.04 -1.75
C LEU A 373 14.30 -51.13 -2.83
N LYS A 374 13.20 -51.89 -2.85
CA LYS A 374 12.98 -52.94 -3.86
C LYS A 374 12.85 -52.33 -5.25
N GLU A 375 12.07 -51.26 -5.38
CA GLU A 375 11.84 -50.57 -6.65
C GLU A 375 13.11 -49.88 -7.17
N ILE A 376 13.85 -49.16 -6.31
CA ILE A 376 15.13 -48.53 -6.68
C ILE A 376 16.15 -49.60 -7.09
N LYS A 377 16.22 -50.73 -6.39
CA LYS A 377 17.09 -51.85 -6.78
C LYS A 377 16.68 -52.45 -8.14
N GLY A 378 15.38 -52.50 -8.43
CA GLY A 378 14.86 -52.87 -9.74
C GLY A 378 15.33 -51.90 -10.84
N ALA A 379 15.23 -50.60 -10.60
CA ALA A 379 15.69 -49.56 -11.52
C ALA A 379 17.21 -49.64 -11.77
N ILE A 380 18.02 -49.81 -10.71
CA ILE A 380 19.47 -50.01 -10.81
C ILE A 380 19.79 -51.23 -11.69
N ASN A 381 19.09 -52.35 -11.50
CA ASN A 381 19.31 -53.55 -12.29
C ASN A 381 18.92 -53.37 -13.77
N LEU A 382 17.86 -52.60 -14.04
CA LEU A 382 17.42 -52.28 -15.39
C LEU A 382 18.45 -51.42 -16.13
N ILE A 383 18.97 -50.37 -15.48
CA ILE A 383 20.02 -49.51 -16.04
C ILE A 383 21.30 -50.31 -16.31
N LYS A 384 21.73 -51.15 -15.36
CA LYS A 384 22.87 -52.07 -15.53
C LYS A 384 22.69 -53.04 -16.69
N GLY A 385 21.46 -53.51 -16.92
CA GLY A 385 21.13 -54.37 -18.07
C GLY A 385 21.22 -53.62 -19.40
N ASN A 386 20.77 -52.36 -19.44
CA ASN A 386 20.80 -51.52 -20.64
C ASN A 386 22.22 -51.06 -21.00
N GLU A 387 23.09 -50.83 -20.01
CA GLU A 387 24.50 -50.45 -20.20
C GLU A 387 25.30 -51.48 -21.03
N GLN A 388 24.93 -52.75 -20.93
CA GLN A 388 25.54 -53.84 -21.71
C GLN A 388 25.12 -53.84 -23.18
N SER A 389 23.93 -53.31 -23.49
CA SER A 389 23.37 -53.27 -24.86
C SER A 389 23.83 -52.06 -25.69
N LEU A 390 24.37 -51.01 -25.06
CA LEU A 390 24.68 -49.71 -25.67
C LEU A 390 26.19 -49.44 -25.85
N GLN A 391 26.99 -50.48 -26.10
CA GLN A 391 28.46 -50.37 -26.16
C GLN A 391 29.00 -49.30 -27.14
N HIS A 392 28.22 -48.90 -28.14
CA HIS A 392 28.64 -48.02 -29.25
C HIS A 392 28.27 -46.54 -29.08
N ASN A 393 27.56 -46.12 -28.02
CA ASN A 393 27.18 -44.71 -27.81
C ASN A 393 27.77 -44.17 -26.50
N GLN A 394 28.84 -43.38 -26.59
CA GLN A 394 29.59 -42.88 -25.42
C GLN A 394 28.78 -41.90 -24.56
N THR A 395 27.96 -41.03 -25.16
CA THR A 395 27.17 -40.03 -24.44
C THR A 395 26.06 -40.69 -23.63
N ALA A 396 25.31 -41.61 -24.26
CA ALA A 396 24.26 -42.38 -23.57
C ALA A 396 24.82 -43.25 -22.43
N ARG A 397 26.08 -43.68 -22.52
CA ARG A 397 26.77 -44.41 -21.45
C ARG A 397 27.19 -43.51 -20.29
N MET A 398 27.65 -42.29 -20.54
CA MET A 398 27.96 -41.33 -19.46
C MET A 398 26.69 -40.94 -18.69
N ASP A 399 25.61 -40.62 -19.40
CA ASP A 399 24.33 -40.23 -18.76
C ASP A 399 23.76 -41.37 -17.90
N MET A 400 23.76 -42.62 -18.40
CA MET A 400 23.37 -43.79 -17.60
C MET A 400 24.29 -44.04 -16.40
N GLY A 401 25.58 -43.75 -16.53
CA GLY A 401 26.56 -43.89 -15.44
C GLY A 401 26.28 -42.93 -14.28
N LEU A 402 25.97 -41.67 -14.59
CA LEU A 402 25.58 -40.65 -13.61
C LEU A 402 24.25 -41.01 -12.92
N ASP A 403 23.24 -41.43 -13.70
CA ASP A 403 21.95 -41.89 -13.16
C ASP A 403 22.11 -43.09 -12.20
N LEU A 404 23.05 -43.99 -12.50
CA LEU A 404 23.34 -45.16 -11.68
C LEU A 404 24.04 -44.78 -10.36
N GLU A 405 24.98 -43.83 -10.40
CA GLU A 405 25.62 -43.28 -9.20
C GLU A 405 24.59 -42.60 -8.29
N ASP A 406 23.73 -41.76 -8.85
CA ASP A 406 22.68 -41.05 -8.11
C ASP A 406 21.67 -42.01 -7.48
N LEU A 407 21.19 -43.03 -8.23
CA LEU A 407 20.31 -44.06 -7.67
C LEU A 407 20.98 -44.91 -6.60
N THR A 408 22.28 -45.17 -6.72
CA THR A 408 23.04 -45.92 -5.72
C THR A 408 23.23 -45.10 -4.44
N ALA A 409 23.49 -43.80 -4.57
CA ALA A 409 23.55 -42.86 -3.45
C ALA A 409 22.19 -42.76 -2.74
N LEU A 410 21.10 -42.61 -3.51
CA LEU A 410 19.74 -42.58 -2.98
C LEU A 410 19.39 -43.89 -2.25
N TYR A 411 19.73 -45.06 -2.83
CA TYR A 411 19.54 -46.35 -2.19
C TYR A 411 20.26 -46.45 -0.83
N ALA A 412 21.50 -45.96 -0.75
CA ALA A 412 22.26 -45.92 0.50
C ALA A 412 21.61 -44.98 1.53
N GLN A 413 21.18 -43.79 1.10
CA GLN A 413 20.57 -42.79 1.98
C GLN A 413 19.21 -43.23 2.54
N ILE A 414 18.39 -43.94 1.75
CA ILE A 414 17.13 -44.55 2.22
C ILE A 414 17.41 -45.67 3.22
N LYS A 415 18.42 -46.51 2.94
CA LYS A 415 18.82 -47.59 3.85
C LYS A 415 19.32 -47.06 5.20
N ASP A 416 20.05 -45.95 5.18
CA ASP A 416 20.56 -45.27 6.38
C ASP A 416 19.50 -44.41 7.10
N GLY A 417 18.28 -44.33 6.56
CA GLY A 417 17.17 -43.55 7.13
C GLY A 417 17.35 -42.03 7.03
N ARG A 418 18.27 -41.54 6.18
CA ARG A 418 18.48 -40.11 5.92
C ARG A 418 17.41 -39.55 4.98
N GLU A 419 16.97 -40.35 4.02
CA GLU A 419 15.91 -40.02 3.07
C GLU A 419 14.74 -41.00 3.13
N SER A 420 13.57 -40.51 2.76
CA SER A 420 12.35 -41.30 2.56
C SER A 420 11.79 -41.01 1.17
N MET A 421 11.10 -41.99 0.59
CA MET A 421 10.44 -41.84 -0.71
C MET A 421 8.97 -41.51 -0.51
N PHE A 422 8.46 -40.60 -1.33
CA PHE A 422 7.04 -40.26 -1.33
C PHE A 422 6.47 -40.26 -2.74
N ASN A 423 5.19 -40.56 -2.74
CA ASN A 423 4.27 -40.46 -3.83
C ASN A 423 3.66 -39.05 -3.79
N ILE A 424 3.91 -38.22 -4.81
CA ILE A 424 3.45 -36.83 -4.85
C ILE A 424 2.51 -36.57 -6.02
N ASN A 425 1.42 -35.84 -5.75
CA ASN A 425 0.63 -35.19 -6.78
C ASN A 425 0.86 -33.70 -6.63
N PHE A 426 1.51 -33.08 -7.62
CA PHE A 426 1.76 -31.64 -7.61
C PHE A 426 0.95 -30.96 -8.70
N ILE A 427 -0.02 -30.14 -8.31
CA ILE A 427 -0.97 -29.49 -9.20
C ILE A 427 -0.95 -27.99 -8.94
N ILE A 428 -0.81 -27.19 -10.00
CA ILE A 428 -1.00 -25.74 -9.93
C ILE A 428 -2.30 -25.40 -10.65
N THR A 429 -3.28 -24.84 -9.94
CA THR A 429 -4.56 -24.42 -10.49
C THR A 429 -4.56 -22.89 -10.71
N VAL A 430 -5.03 -22.45 -11.87
CA VAL A 430 -5.18 -21.03 -12.23
C VAL A 430 -6.67 -20.73 -12.39
N PHE A 431 -7.13 -19.65 -11.77
CA PHE A 431 -8.48 -19.13 -11.86
C PHE A 431 -8.44 -17.75 -12.51
N SER A 432 -9.39 -17.45 -13.40
CA SER A 432 -9.44 -16.16 -14.09
C SER A 432 -10.86 -15.80 -14.55
N PRO A 433 -11.23 -14.51 -14.62
CA PRO A 433 -12.53 -14.09 -15.14
C PRO A 433 -12.66 -14.22 -16.66
N SER A 434 -11.56 -14.35 -17.41
CA SER A 434 -11.59 -14.51 -18.87
C SER A 434 -10.65 -15.61 -19.36
N TYR A 435 -10.97 -16.18 -20.52
CA TYR A 435 -10.18 -17.28 -21.10
C TYR A 435 -8.80 -16.83 -21.60
N GLU A 436 -8.69 -15.67 -22.25
CA GLU A 436 -7.41 -15.13 -22.72
C GLU A 436 -6.43 -14.92 -21.56
N SER A 437 -6.97 -14.36 -20.49
CA SER A 437 -6.26 -14.13 -19.25
C SER A 437 -5.83 -15.51 -18.71
N LEU A 438 -6.74 -16.48 -18.53
CA LEU A 438 -6.40 -17.84 -18.07
C LEU A 438 -5.20 -18.44 -18.83
N LEU A 439 -5.16 -18.32 -20.16
CA LEU A 439 -4.05 -18.79 -20.99
C LEU A 439 -2.73 -18.05 -20.72
N SER A 440 -2.77 -16.75 -20.47
CA SER A 440 -1.60 -15.96 -20.07
C SER A 440 -1.06 -16.43 -18.72
N GLY A 441 -1.94 -16.64 -17.73
CA GLY A 441 -1.59 -17.17 -16.41
C GLY A 441 -0.91 -18.54 -16.50
N LEU A 442 -1.49 -19.47 -17.26
CA LEU A 442 -0.91 -20.80 -17.50
C LEU A 442 0.47 -20.73 -18.17
N SER A 443 0.62 -19.86 -19.17
CA SER A 443 1.87 -19.69 -19.92
C SER A 443 2.99 -19.12 -19.03
N LYS A 444 2.68 -18.16 -18.15
CA LYS A 444 3.64 -17.61 -17.16
C LYS A 444 4.12 -18.68 -16.18
N VAL A 445 3.19 -19.47 -15.63
CA VAL A 445 3.53 -20.57 -14.71
C VAL A 445 4.37 -21.63 -15.43
N SER A 446 3.98 -22.02 -16.66
CA SER A 446 4.76 -22.97 -17.46
C SER A 446 6.15 -22.46 -17.76
N ALA A 447 6.32 -21.17 -18.07
CA ALA A 447 7.63 -20.58 -18.35
C ALA A 447 8.59 -20.68 -17.16
N ILE A 448 8.10 -20.46 -15.93
CA ILE A 448 8.91 -20.63 -14.70
C ILE A 448 9.31 -22.09 -14.50
N LEU A 449 8.37 -23.02 -14.66
CA LEU A 449 8.64 -24.45 -14.51
C LEU A 449 9.67 -24.91 -15.57
N SER A 450 9.48 -24.52 -16.83
CA SER A 450 10.41 -24.83 -17.92
C SER A 450 11.79 -24.22 -17.73
N ALA A 451 11.90 -22.99 -17.23
CA ALA A 451 13.19 -22.37 -16.90
C ALA A 451 13.96 -23.12 -15.80
N ASN A 452 13.24 -23.85 -14.95
CA ASN A 452 13.81 -24.72 -13.91
C ASN A 452 13.86 -26.21 -14.33
N ASN A 453 13.71 -26.52 -15.63
CA ASN A 453 13.70 -27.89 -16.18
C ASN A 453 12.63 -28.83 -15.58
N ILE A 454 11.51 -28.27 -15.12
CA ILE A 454 10.38 -29.04 -14.59
C ILE A 454 9.32 -29.20 -15.67
N MET A 455 8.99 -30.45 -15.98
CA MET A 455 7.94 -30.75 -16.95
C MET A 455 6.57 -30.45 -16.35
N ASN A 456 5.66 -29.96 -17.18
CA ASN A 456 4.28 -29.70 -16.77
C ASN A 456 3.33 -29.95 -17.94
N ARG A 457 2.07 -30.28 -17.63
CA ARG A 457 1.06 -30.59 -18.65
C ARG A 457 -0.35 -30.23 -18.18
N VAL A 458 -1.17 -29.72 -19.09
CA VAL A 458 -2.63 -29.57 -18.90
C VAL A 458 -3.31 -30.94 -19.09
N PRO A 459 -4.19 -31.38 -18.16
CA PRO A 459 -4.87 -32.66 -18.24
C PRO A 459 -6.07 -32.63 -19.20
N ASP A 460 -5.79 -32.63 -20.50
CA ASP A 460 -6.78 -32.60 -21.57
C ASP A 460 -7.90 -33.66 -21.40
N GLY A 461 -9.15 -33.19 -21.25
CA GLY A 461 -10.35 -34.01 -21.12
C GLY A 461 -10.55 -34.66 -19.76
N ARG A 462 -9.71 -34.33 -18.76
CA ARG A 462 -9.83 -34.80 -17.37
C ARG A 462 -9.59 -33.69 -16.35
N ILE A 463 -9.93 -32.47 -16.73
CA ILE A 463 -9.68 -31.28 -15.92
C ILE A 463 -10.51 -31.31 -14.63
N LEU A 464 -11.77 -31.77 -14.69
CA LEU A 464 -12.63 -31.89 -13.51
C LEU A 464 -12.10 -32.92 -12.51
N GLU A 465 -11.71 -34.09 -12.98
CA GLU A 465 -11.12 -35.16 -12.16
C GLU A 465 -9.82 -34.68 -11.49
N THR A 466 -8.98 -33.97 -12.23
CA THR A 466 -7.69 -33.46 -11.71
C THR A 466 -7.92 -32.38 -10.65
N ILE A 467 -8.85 -31.46 -10.87
CA ILE A 467 -9.20 -30.42 -9.87
C ILE A 467 -9.83 -31.06 -8.63
N GLN A 468 -10.61 -32.15 -8.75
CA GLN A 468 -11.12 -32.89 -7.59
C GLN A 468 -10.01 -33.43 -6.68
N CYS A 469 -8.88 -33.89 -7.24
CA CYS A 469 -7.73 -34.36 -6.46
C CYS A 469 -7.13 -33.28 -5.54
N THR A 470 -7.27 -32.00 -5.92
CA THR A 470 -6.74 -30.87 -5.14
C THR A 470 -7.46 -30.69 -3.80
N GLN A 471 -8.70 -31.17 -3.64
CA GLN A 471 -9.51 -30.94 -2.45
C GLN A 471 -8.93 -31.58 -1.17
N PHE A 472 -9.23 -30.99 -0.01
CA PHE A 472 -8.90 -31.54 1.33
C PHE A 472 -9.80 -32.71 1.73
N LEU A 473 -9.83 -33.72 0.87
CA LEU A 473 -10.50 -34.99 1.06
C LEU A 473 -9.46 -36.08 1.37
N PRO A 474 -9.86 -37.15 2.10
CA PRO A 474 -9.01 -38.31 2.37
C PRO A 474 -8.93 -39.22 1.13
N TYR A 475 -8.57 -38.63 -0.01
CA TYR A 475 -8.45 -39.26 -1.31
C TYR A 475 -7.13 -38.83 -1.97
N TYR A 476 -6.52 -39.78 -2.67
CA TYR A 476 -5.27 -39.67 -3.39
C TYR A 476 -5.43 -40.43 -4.70
N ASP A 477 -4.99 -39.85 -5.82
CA ASP A 477 -5.01 -40.51 -7.12
C ASP A 477 -3.59 -40.93 -7.50
N GLU A 478 -3.39 -42.24 -7.62
CA GLU A 478 -2.11 -42.86 -7.96
C GLU A 478 -1.71 -42.62 -9.43
N LYS A 479 -2.63 -42.26 -10.32
CA LYS A 479 -2.34 -42.14 -11.77
C LYS A 479 -1.52 -40.91 -12.14
N ILE A 480 -1.58 -39.88 -11.31
CA ILE A 480 -0.86 -38.61 -11.49
C ILE A 480 0.30 -38.47 -10.50
N ALA A 481 0.64 -39.57 -9.83
CA ALA A 481 1.68 -39.66 -8.83
C ALA A 481 3.07 -39.67 -9.45
N VAL A 482 3.97 -38.92 -8.85
CA VAL A 482 5.40 -38.91 -9.17
C VAL A 482 6.18 -39.26 -7.91
N TRP A 483 7.23 -40.06 -8.06
CA TRP A 483 8.10 -40.41 -6.95
C TRP A 483 9.15 -39.33 -6.75
N LEU A 484 9.28 -38.84 -5.52
CA LEU A 484 10.37 -37.97 -5.14
C LEU A 484 10.95 -38.35 -3.77
N PRO A 485 12.26 -38.19 -3.58
CA PRO A 485 12.87 -38.24 -2.26
C PRO A 485 12.50 -37.00 -1.42
N THR A 486 12.66 -37.11 -0.10
CA THR A 486 12.45 -35.99 0.84
C THR A 486 13.16 -34.71 0.41
N SER A 487 14.42 -34.83 -0.04
CA SER A 487 15.27 -33.70 -0.45
C SER A 487 14.74 -32.93 -1.67
N GLY A 488 14.01 -33.61 -2.57
CA GLY A 488 13.31 -32.98 -3.67
C GLY A 488 12.02 -32.30 -3.22
N ILE A 489 11.23 -32.98 -2.38
CA ILE A 489 9.91 -32.51 -1.93
C ILE A 489 10.02 -31.27 -1.07
N SER A 490 11.00 -31.21 -0.16
CA SER A 490 11.18 -30.05 0.74
C SER A 490 11.42 -28.73 0.00
N ARG A 491 12.00 -28.77 -1.21
CA ARG A 491 12.27 -27.60 -2.06
C ARG A 491 11.02 -27.08 -2.77
N ILE A 492 10.05 -27.96 -2.99
CA ILE A 492 8.79 -27.63 -3.67
C ILE A 492 7.61 -27.57 -2.69
N THR A 493 7.80 -27.85 -1.40
CA THR A 493 6.71 -27.81 -0.41
C THR A 493 6.38 -26.35 -0.05
N PRO A 494 5.12 -25.89 -0.20
CA PRO A 494 4.76 -24.49 0.01
C PRO A 494 4.58 -24.14 1.50
N ILE A 495 5.66 -24.29 2.28
CA ILE A 495 5.74 -24.01 3.73
C ILE A 495 6.64 -22.77 4.03
N VAL A 496 7.21 -22.16 3.00
CA VAL A 496 7.85 -20.83 3.06
C VAL A 496 6.90 -19.83 2.41
N ASN A 497 6.75 -18.63 2.98
CA ASN A 497 5.87 -17.62 2.40
C ASN A 497 6.55 -16.92 1.23
N GLY A 498 5.77 -16.65 0.19
CA GLY A 498 6.11 -15.65 -0.81
C GLY A 498 6.29 -14.26 -0.19
N PRO A 499 6.82 -13.29 -0.95
CA PRO A 499 6.99 -11.93 -0.47
C PRO A 499 5.61 -11.37 -0.07
N ASN A 500 5.34 -11.14 1.22
CA ASN A 500 4.36 -10.16 1.77
C ASN A 500 3.86 -10.39 3.21
N ASN A 501 4.53 -11.16 4.07
CA ASN A 501 4.03 -11.32 5.44
C ASN A 501 4.14 -10.09 6.36
N MET A 502 4.45 -8.91 5.81
CA MET A 502 4.33 -7.64 6.52
C MET A 502 3.24 -6.72 5.98
N VAL A 503 2.55 -7.06 4.87
CA VAL A 503 1.40 -6.27 4.38
C VAL A 503 0.21 -6.52 5.30
N SER A 504 0.22 -5.84 6.43
CA SER A 504 -0.88 -5.85 7.40
C SER A 504 -2.03 -5.02 6.85
N SER A 505 -3.27 -5.50 7.04
CA SER A 505 -4.47 -4.70 6.76
C SER A 505 -4.62 -3.41 7.61
N ASN A 506 -3.68 -3.17 8.53
CA ASN A 506 -3.55 -1.97 9.36
C ASN A 506 -2.06 -1.59 9.45
N GLY A 507 -1.70 -0.31 9.28
CA GLY A 507 -0.32 0.16 9.48
C GLY A 507 -0.08 1.57 8.97
N VAL A 508 1.13 1.85 8.48
CA VAL A 508 1.48 3.07 7.76
C VAL A 508 2.01 2.66 6.40
N TYR A 509 1.54 3.30 5.34
CA TYR A 509 2.06 3.11 3.99
C TYR A 509 3.46 3.73 3.88
N PHE A 510 4.45 2.96 3.41
CA PHE A 510 5.81 3.44 3.20
C PHE A 510 6.08 3.73 1.72
N GLY A 511 5.62 2.88 0.81
CA GLY A 511 5.81 3.04 -0.63
C GLY A 511 5.49 1.75 -1.37
N ASN A 512 5.95 1.64 -2.61
CA ASN A 512 5.73 0.45 -3.43
C ASN A 512 7.04 -0.32 -3.59
N ASP A 513 7.00 -1.65 -3.50
CA ASP A 513 8.13 -2.49 -3.88
C ASP A 513 8.42 -2.30 -5.37
N ILE A 514 9.70 -2.22 -5.73
CA ILE A 514 10.13 -1.89 -7.10
C ILE A 514 9.99 -3.10 -8.02
N HIS A 515 10.09 -4.31 -7.48
CA HIS A 515 10.02 -5.55 -8.25
C HIS A 515 8.57 -5.96 -8.46
N THR A 516 7.73 -5.86 -7.42
CA THR A 516 6.34 -6.32 -7.47
C THR A 516 5.32 -5.19 -7.67
N GLN A 517 5.73 -3.93 -7.51
CA GLN A 517 4.84 -2.75 -7.46
C GLN A 517 3.80 -2.81 -6.33
N GLN A 518 3.93 -3.77 -5.42
CA GLN A 518 3.01 -3.94 -4.30
C GLN A 518 3.29 -2.94 -3.18
N GLU A 519 2.24 -2.60 -2.44
CA GLU A 519 2.36 -1.64 -1.35
C GLU A 519 3.03 -2.24 -0.13
N VAL A 520 4.07 -1.53 0.34
CA VAL A 520 4.75 -1.82 1.59
C VAL A 520 4.05 -1.04 2.70
N ILE A 521 3.22 -1.75 3.48
CA ILE A 521 2.53 -1.21 4.64
C ILE A 521 3.13 -1.83 5.88
N ILE A 522 3.56 -1.01 6.83
CA ILE A 522 4.19 -1.48 8.06
C ILE A 522 3.28 -1.17 9.24
N ASP A 523 2.87 -2.22 9.95
CA ASP A 523 2.16 -2.09 11.23
C ASP A 523 3.14 -1.72 12.35
N LEU A 524 3.21 -0.43 12.65
CA LEU A 524 4.15 0.11 13.64
C LEU A 524 3.88 -0.41 15.07
N ASP A 525 2.66 -0.89 15.36
CA ASP A 525 2.27 -1.35 16.70
C ASP A 525 2.70 -2.79 16.97
N LYS A 526 3.09 -3.53 15.94
CA LYS A 526 3.64 -4.89 16.07
C LYS A 526 5.15 -4.91 16.32
N LEU A 527 5.83 -3.76 16.16
CA LEU A 527 7.27 -3.65 16.35
C LEU A 527 7.60 -3.42 17.83
N GLY A 528 8.73 -3.95 18.29
CA GLY A 528 9.21 -3.71 19.66
C GLY A 528 9.44 -2.22 19.95
N ALA A 529 9.93 -1.49 18.95
CA ALA A 529 9.89 -0.04 18.89
C ALA A 529 9.72 0.40 17.42
N SER A 530 9.05 1.53 17.18
CA SER A 530 8.81 2.05 15.81
C SER A 530 9.90 3.02 15.33
N HIS A 531 11.05 3.05 16.00
CA HIS A 531 12.17 3.92 15.66
C HIS A 531 12.68 3.63 14.24
N THR A 532 13.00 4.69 13.51
CA THR A 532 13.40 4.63 12.10
C THR A 532 14.72 5.34 11.88
N LEU A 533 15.65 4.69 11.18
CA LEU A 533 16.90 5.30 10.72
C LEU A 533 16.86 5.45 9.21
N MET A 534 16.98 6.69 8.73
CA MET A 534 17.01 7.02 7.31
C MET A 534 18.43 7.48 6.94
N ILE A 535 19.12 6.68 6.14
CA ILE A 535 20.48 6.96 5.64
C ILE A 535 20.43 7.16 4.13
N GLY A 536 21.09 8.21 3.66
CA GLY A 536 21.32 8.34 2.23
C GLY A 536 21.97 9.67 1.87
N PRO A 537 22.69 9.73 0.74
CA PRO A 537 23.36 10.95 0.28
C PRO A 537 22.39 12.13 0.10
N THR A 538 22.94 13.33 -0.02
CA THR A 538 22.16 14.54 -0.35
C THR A 538 21.35 14.33 -1.64
N ARG A 539 20.11 14.84 -1.66
CA ARG A 539 19.12 14.71 -2.77
C ARG A 539 18.61 13.29 -3.07
N SER A 540 18.91 12.29 -2.22
CA SER A 540 18.41 10.92 -2.39
C SER A 540 16.91 10.73 -2.12
N GLY A 541 16.21 11.75 -1.59
CA GLY A 541 14.78 11.71 -1.26
C GLY A 541 14.46 11.59 0.23
N LYS A 542 15.48 11.51 1.11
CA LYS A 542 15.36 11.42 2.57
C LYS A 542 14.43 12.48 3.19
N THR A 543 14.68 13.77 2.92
CA THR A 543 13.89 14.86 3.51
C THR A 543 12.43 14.85 3.05
N THR A 544 12.19 14.55 1.77
CA THR A 544 10.83 14.36 1.24
C THR A 544 10.12 13.21 1.93
N ALA A 545 10.79 12.07 2.14
CA ALA A 545 10.21 10.92 2.83
C ALA A 545 9.88 11.23 4.31
N MET A 546 10.72 12.00 5.01
CA MET A 546 10.42 12.48 6.36
C MET A 546 9.21 13.41 6.37
N ALA A 547 9.12 14.36 5.43
CA ALA A 547 7.99 15.29 5.34
C ALA A 547 6.66 14.55 5.06
N ILE A 548 6.67 13.59 4.12
CA ILE A 548 5.53 12.68 3.86
C ILE A 548 5.15 11.92 5.14
N THR A 549 6.14 11.43 5.89
CA THR A 549 5.88 10.73 7.16
C THR A 549 5.23 11.66 8.18
N GLY A 550 5.69 12.90 8.28
CA GLY A 550 5.09 13.93 9.14
C GLY A 550 3.63 14.19 8.79
N ILE A 551 3.32 14.40 7.50
CA ILE A 551 1.95 14.55 6.99
C ILE A 551 1.07 13.38 7.43
N ARG A 552 1.53 12.13 7.20
CA ARG A 552 0.78 10.91 7.54
C ARG A 552 0.57 10.75 9.05
N THR A 553 1.53 11.16 9.87
CA THR A 553 1.40 11.15 11.35
C THR A 553 0.30 12.10 11.83
N ILE A 554 0.28 13.34 11.30
CA ILE A 554 -0.74 14.34 11.64
C ILE A 554 -2.13 13.82 11.28
N LEU A 555 -2.27 13.24 10.08
CA LEU A 555 -3.52 12.64 9.64
C LEU A 555 -4.01 11.50 10.53
N ASN A 556 -3.10 10.69 11.07
CA ASN A 556 -3.47 9.65 12.03
C ASN A 556 -4.00 10.23 13.36
N GLY A 557 -3.86 11.54 13.58
CA GLY A 557 -4.27 12.22 14.82
C GLY A 557 -3.18 12.20 15.90
N ASP A 558 -1.96 11.84 15.52
CA ASP A 558 -0.77 11.80 16.37
C ASP A 558 0.02 13.11 16.24
N ASP A 559 0.88 13.38 17.22
CA ASP A 559 1.70 14.58 17.25
C ASP A 559 3.02 14.33 16.50
N ALA A 560 3.53 15.35 15.82
CA ALA A 560 4.78 15.27 15.06
C ALA A 560 5.66 16.50 15.31
N ILE A 561 6.93 16.27 15.58
CA ILE A 561 7.95 17.32 15.75
C ILE A 561 9.01 17.09 14.69
N TYR A 562 9.30 18.12 13.91
CA TYR A 562 10.30 18.08 12.85
C TYR A 562 11.43 19.06 13.19
N ILE A 563 12.65 18.55 13.36
CA ILE A 563 13.84 19.34 13.70
C ILE A 563 14.77 19.30 12.51
N THR A 564 15.26 20.47 12.11
CA THR A 564 16.21 20.60 11.02
C THR A 564 17.24 21.68 11.31
N ASN A 565 18.42 21.48 10.76
CA ASN A 565 19.50 22.46 10.74
C ASN A 565 19.92 22.81 9.30
N LYS A 566 19.07 22.51 8.32
CA LYS A 566 19.31 22.87 6.91
C LYS A 566 18.90 24.31 6.68
N PRO A 567 19.82 25.21 6.30
CA PRO A 567 19.47 26.50 5.75
C PRO A 567 19.08 26.29 4.28
N ASP A 568 17.85 25.86 3.99
CA ASP A 568 17.50 25.66 2.58
C ASP A 568 16.08 26.09 2.20
N SER A 569 16.05 27.04 1.27
CA SER A 569 14.85 27.55 0.58
C SER A 569 14.29 26.58 -0.46
N THR A 570 15.02 25.50 -0.78
CA THR A 570 14.62 24.55 -1.84
C THR A 570 13.76 23.39 -1.35
N THR A 571 13.66 23.17 -0.03
CA THR A 571 12.98 21.99 0.51
C THR A 571 11.73 22.39 1.28
N ASN A 572 10.57 21.99 0.78
CA ASN A 572 9.25 22.43 1.25
C ASN A 572 8.78 21.71 2.54
N TYR A 573 9.68 21.42 3.49
CA TYR A 573 9.26 20.90 4.81
C TYR A 573 8.41 21.94 5.56
N LEU A 574 8.69 23.23 5.35
CA LEU A 574 7.88 24.34 5.85
C LEU A 574 6.47 24.35 5.25
N ALA A 575 6.32 23.92 3.99
CA ALA A 575 5.01 23.89 3.31
C ALA A 575 4.01 22.96 4.02
N VAL A 576 4.49 21.92 4.71
CA VAL A 576 3.63 21.07 5.56
C VAL A 576 3.04 21.89 6.69
N ALA A 577 3.86 22.66 7.40
CA ALA A 577 3.37 23.49 8.50
C ALA A 577 2.46 24.63 7.99
N GLU A 578 2.81 25.27 6.89
CA GLU A 578 1.99 26.32 6.27
C GLU A 578 0.60 25.80 5.84
N TYR A 579 0.54 24.60 5.25
CA TYR A 579 -0.72 23.99 4.84
C TYR A 579 -1.62 23.62 6.03
N PHE A 580 -1.03 23.21 7.16
CA PHE A 580 -1.73 22.86 8.40
C PHE A 580 -1.69 24.00 9.45
N SER A 581 -1.73 25.27 9.03
CA SER A 581 -1.51 26.46 9.88
C SER A 581 -2.33 26.50 11.18
N ASP A 582 -3.51 25.91 11.21
CA ASP A 582 -4.40 25.92 12.39
C ASP A 582 -3.84 25.07 13.54
N VAL A 583 -3.22 23.94 13.20
CA VAL A 583 -2.73 22.91 14.13
C VAL A 583 -1.21 22.78 14.15
N SER A 584 -0.51 23.57 13.33
CA SER A 584 0.95 23.59 13.24
C SER A 584 1.56 24.85 13.86
N GLN A 585 2.89 24.82 14.07
CA GLN A 585 3.69 25.99 14.35
C GLN A 585 5.11 25.82 13.79
N ILE A 586 5.64 26.88 13.19
CA ILE A 586 7.03 26.97 12.76
C ILE A 586 7.78 27.80 13.81
N ILE A 587 8.83 27.23 14.38
CA ILE A 587 9.68 27.84 15.40
C ILE A 587 11.06 28.06 14.79
N ASN A 588 11.31 29.30 14.39
CA ASN A 588 12.61 29.72 13.85
C ASN A 588 13.47 30.27 14.99
N LEU A 589 14.44 29.47 15.46
CA LEU A 589 15.33 29.84 16.56
C LEU A 589 16.58 30.56 16.05
N GLY A 590 17.10 31.51 16.82
CA GLY A 590 18.28 32.28 16.49
C GLY A 590 17.98 33.65 15.85
N ARG A 591 19.02 34.29 15.31
CA ARG A 591 18.91 35.67 14.79
C ARG A 591 18.58 35.62 13.31
N GLN A 592 17.35 36.01 12.97
CA GLN A 592 16.87 35.98 11.60
C GLN A 592 17.52 37.07 10.72
N PRO A 593 17.61 36.86 9.38
CA PRO A 593 18.24 37.81 8.45
C PRO A 593 17.58 39.20 8.43
N ASP A 594 16.29 39.28 8.73
CA ASP A 594 15.52 40.53 8.84
C ASP A 594 15.85 41.35 10.11
N GLY A 595 16.74 40.82 10.96
CA GLY A 595 17.19 41.44 12.19
C GLY A 595 16.20 41.33 13.36
N LYS A 596 15.07 40.64 13.20
CA LYS A 596 14.05 40.45 14.25
C LYS A 596 13.98 38.99 14.67
N THR A 597 14.27 38.70 15.94
CA THR A 597 14.06 37.37 16.49
C THR A 597 12.58 37.18 16.82
N CYS A 598 11.88 36.30 16.09
CA CYS A 598 10.45 36.05 16.29
C CYS A 598 10.15 35.01 17.38
N TYR A 599 10.93 33.92 17.45
CA TYR A 599 10.73 32.86 18.44
C TYR A 599 11.91 32.73 19.38
N ASN A 600 11.61 32.64 20.67
CA ASN A 600 12.59 32.52 21.73
C ASN A 600 12.17 31.40 22.69
N ILE A 601 13.17 30.72 23.22
CA ILE A 601 13.03 29.77 24.32
C ILE A 601 13.99 30.25 25.39
N ASN A 602 13.46 30.70 26.52
CA ASN A 602 14.26 31.11 27.66
C ASN A 602 14.83 29.87 28.36
N PRO A 603 16.16 29.64 28.38
CA PRO A 603 16.70 28.42 28.99
C PRO A 603 16.52 28.35 30.51
N LEU A 604 16.28 29.50 31.17
CA LEU A 604 15.97 29.56 32.61
C LEU A 604 14.50 29.25 32.91
N GLU A 605 13.63 29.19 31.90
CA GLU A 605 12.24 28.85 32.14
C GLU A 605 12.09 27.36 32.51
N ILE A 606 11.42 27.10 33.64
CA ILE A 606 11.13 25.73 34.06
C ILE A 606 9.94 25.23 33.26
N ILE A 607 10.21 24.54 32.14
CA ILE A 607 9.16 23.92 31.32
C ILE A 607 8.83 22.54 31.89
N PHE A 608 7.56 22.34 32.26
CA PHE A 608 7.08 21.06 32.79
C PHE A 608 5.66 20.74 32.34
N ASN A 609 5.32 19.45 32.37
CA ASN A 609 3.96 18.98 32.08
C ASN A 609 3.19 18.74 33.39
N GLU A 610 2.13 19.51 33.63
CA GLU A 610 1.34 19.44 34.86
C GLU A 610 0.66 18.08 35.08
N ASN A 611 0.40 17.36 33.99
CA ASN A 611 -0.30 16.07 34.01
C ASN A 611 0.62 14.90 34.40
N VAL A 612 1.93 15.14 34.44
CA VAL A 612 2.95 14.16 34.84
C VAL A 612 3.21 14.30 36.34
N GLN A 613 3.18 13.17 37.05
CA GLN A 613 3.66 13.11 38.43
C GLN A 613 5.18 12.94 38.42
N PHE A 614 5.86 13.82 39.12
CA PHE A 614 7.29 13.79 39.36
C PHE A 614 7.57 14.45 40.72
N ASP A 615 8.73 14.16 41.29
CA ASP A 615 9.20 14.86 42.49
C ASP A 615 9.62 16.30 42.13
N PRO A 616 8.96 17.35 42.65
CA PRO A 616 9.27 18.74 42.31
C PRO A 616 10.72 19.12 42.64
N ILE A 617 11.25 18.65 43.76
CA ILE A 617 12.61 18.98 44.21
C ILE A 617 13.62 18.42 43.21
N SER A 618 13.53 17.12 42.91
CA SER A 618 14.39 16.47 41.92
C SER A 618 14.29 17.15 40.55
N LYS A 619 13.08 17.50 40.09
CA LYS A 619 12.89 18.13 38.77
C LYS A 619 13.47 19.54 38.70
N PHE A 620 13.34 20.32 39.76
CA PHE A 620 13.95 21.65 39.86
C PHE A 620 15.48 21.56 39.75
N TYR A 621 16.11 20.65 40.49
CA TYR A 621 17.56 20.47 40.42
C TYR A 621 18.03 19.83 39.11
N GLU A 622 17.22 19.00 38.45
CA GLU A 622 17.46 18.53 37.08
C GLU A 622 17.46 19.69 36.07
N HIS A 623 16.54 20.65 36.23
CA HIS A 623 16.52 21.89 35.44
C HIS A 623 17.76 22.75 35.70
N VAL A 624 18.14 22.99 36.95
CA VAL A 624 19.38 23.70 37.31
C VAL A 624 20.61 22.97 36.75
N ASN A 625 20.62 21.63 36.84
CA ASN A 625 21.32 20.65 36.00
C ASN A 625 21.56 21.11 34.56
N THR A 626 20.45 21.19 33.86
CA THR A 626 20.34 21.48 32.44
C THR A 626 20.90 22.86 32.13
N VAL A 627 20.54 23.88 32.89
CA VAL A 627 21.01 25.27 32.70
C VAL A 627 22.52 25.39 32.93
N LYS A 628 23.06 24.76 33.98
CA LYS A 628 24.51 24.76 34.22
C LYS A 628 25.27 24.15 33.06
N PHE A 629 24.81 23.02 32.55
CA PHE A 629 25.46 22.35 31.42
C PHE A 629 25.31 23.14 30.12
N PHE A 630 24.13 23.73 29.88
CA PHE A 630 23.88 24.66 28.78
C PHE A 630 24.89 25.82 28.78
N LEU A 631 25.04 26.50 29.92
CA LEU A 631 26.03 27.56 30.08
C LEU A 631 27.46 27.06 29.89
N ASN A 632 27.75 25.80 30.27
CA ASN A 632 29.04 25.19 30.05
C ASN A 632 29.38 25.03 28.57
N LEU A 633 28.45 24.47 27.80
CA LEU A 633 28.59 24.35 26.35
C LEU A 633 28.71 25.71 25.66
N LEU A 634 27.86 26.68 26.05
CA LEU A 634 27.77 27.99 25.42
C LEU A 634 29.05 28.84 25.51
N THR A 635 29.94 28.52 26.44
CA THR A 635 31.13 29.34 26.74
C THR A 635 32.43 28.52 26.70
N GLY A 636 32.42 27.39 26.00
CA GLY A 636 33.63 26.65 25.63
C GLY A 636 34.12 25.58 26.60
N GLY A 637 33.29 25.13 27.56
CA GLY A 637 33.52 23.87 28.29
C GLY A 637 34.54 23.86 29.44
N ASP A 638 35.47 24.83 29.52
CA ASP A 638 36.60 24.84 30.47
C ASP A 638 36.30 25.54 31.80
N ARG A 639 35.27 25.07 32.53
CA ARG A 639 34.98 25.57 33.89
C ARG A 639 35.58 24.72 34.98
N THR A 640 36.14 25.39 35.99
CA THR A 640 36.57 24.72 37.22
C THR A 640 35.36 24.32 38.06
N HIS A 641 35.51 23.32 38.93
CA HIS A 641 34.44 22.91 39.86
C HIS A 641 33.90 24.10 40.67
N LYS A 642 34.78 25.00 41.12
CA LYS A 642 34.37 26.21 41.87
C LYS A 642 33.44 27.11 41.05
N GLN A 643 33.73 27.30 39.76
CA GLN A 643 32.89 28.10 38.87
C GLN A 643 31.52 27.45 38.64
N ILE A 644 31.47 26.13 38.46
CA ILE A 644 30.21 25.39 38.27
C ILE A 644 29.34 25.44 39.54
N THR A 645 29.96 25.30 40.72
CA THR A 645 29.27 25.42 42.01
C THR A 645 28.68 26.82 42.18
N TYR A 646 29.47 27.87 41.94
CA TYR A 646 29.03 29.26 42.05
C TYR A 646 27.85 29.57 41.10
N ILE A 647 27.88 29.07 39.86
CA ILE A 647 26.75 29.21 38.93
C ILE A 647 25.50 28.51 39.48
N GLY A 648 25.64 27.32 40.08
CA GLY A 648 24.52 26.61 40.69
C GLY A 648 23.89 27.36 41.85
N GLU A 649 24.70 27.89 42.77
CA GLU A 649 24.22 28.65 43.93
C GLU A 649 23.51 29.94 43.51
N THR A 650 24.09 30.68 42.57
CA THR A 650 23.49 31.93 42.04
C THR A 650 22.22 31.68 41.22
N LEU A 651 22.08 30.54 40.53
CA LEU A 651 20.83 30.15 39.90
C LEU A 651 19.71 29.93 40.93
N VAL A 652 20.00 29.21 42.02
CA VAL A 652 19.02 28.97 43.09
C VAL A 652 18.61 30.30 43.76
N GLU A 653 19.58 31.17 44.02
CA GLU A 653 19.30 32.52 44.55
C GLU A 653 18.43 33.33 43.59
N LEU A 654 18.69 33.27 42.29
CA LEU A 654 17.91 33.96 41.27
C LEU A 654 16.45 33.47 41.25
N TYR A 655 16.22 32.16 41.22
CA TYR A 655 14.85 31.62 41.28
C TYR A 655 14.13 32.05 42.57
N ALA A 656 14.82 32.04 43.71
CA ALA A 656 14.25 32.50 44.98
C ALA A 656 13.86 33.99 44.95
N LYS A 657 14.64 34.86 44.30
CA LYS A 657 14.30 36.29 44.11
C LYS A 657 13.06 36.52 43.27
N PHE A 658 12.80 35.64 42.32
CA PHE A 658 11.56 35.64 41.54
C PHE A 658 10.41 34.93 42.27
N GLY A 659 10.61 34.41 43.49
CA GLY A 659 9.58 33.71 44.25
C GLY A 659 9.28 32.30 43.72
N ILE A 660 10.21 31.71 42.97
CA ILE A 660 10.14 30.34 42.46
C ILE A 660 10.78 29.42 43.51
N SER A 661 9.97 28.55 44.12
CA SER A 661 10.41 27.62 45.17
C SER A 661 10.54 26.18 44.64
N PRO A 662 11.63 25.44 44.95
CA PRO A 662 11.76 24.03 44.59
C PRO A 662 10.66 23.13 45.16
N GLU A 663 10.08 23.50 46.31
CA GLU A 663 9.09 22.69 47.04
C GLU A 663 7.66 22.86 46.52
N ASP A 664 7.32 24.06 46.01
CA ASP A 664 5.99 24.37 45.49
C ASP A 664 6.01 24.63 43.99
N ARG A 665 5.72 23.59 43.20
CA ARG A 665 5.64 23.68 41.74
C ARG A 665 4.60 24.68 41.21
N LYS A 666 3.62 25.11 42.01
CA LYS A 666 2.66 26.15 41.57
C LYS A 666 3.35 27.48 41.35
N THR A 667 4.43 27.73 42.10
CA THR A 667 5.24 28.95 41.97
C THR A 667 6.04 29.00 40.67
N TRP A 668 6.17 27.90 39.93
CA TRP A 668 6.95 27.85 38.69
C TRP A 668 6.21 28.47 37.50
N LYS A 669 4.89 28.65 37.61
CA LYS A 669 4.08 29.37 36.61
C LYS A 669 3.93 30.82 37.03
N GLN A 670 4.87 31.67 36.60
CA GLN A 670 4.80 33.11 36.82
C GLN A 670 4.70 33.86 35.50
N GLU A 671 4.06 35.02 35.55
CA GLU A 671 3.98 35.94 34.41
C GLU A 671 5.38 36.44 33.99
N LYS A 672 6.30 36.58 34.95
CA LYS A 672 7.69 36.98 34.71
C LYS A 672 8.63 35.94 35.29
N GLN A 673 9.34 35.21 34.43
CA GLN A 673 10.38 34.25 34.81
C GLN A 673 11.77 34.87 34.73
N PRO A 674 12.77 34.35 35.48
CA PRO A 674 14.14 34.86 35.42
C PRO A 674 14.75 34.67 34.03
N THR A 675 15.57 35.64 33.62
CA THR A 675 16.29 35.64 32.33
C THR A 675 17.80 35.66 32.55
N PHE A 676 18.59 35.40 31.50
CA PHE A 676 20.04 35.44 31.62
C PHE A 676 20.57 36.85 31.89
N LEU A 677 19.82 37.90 31.53
CA LEU A 677 20.16 39.27 31.92
C LEU A 677 20.03 39.44 33.43
N ASP A 678 18.98 38.92 34.05
CA ASP A 678 18.81 38.99 35.51
C ASP A 678 19.92 38.21 36.24
N LEU A 679 20.34 37.06 35.69
CA LEU A 679 21.47 36.29 36.20
C LEU A 679 22.81 37.03 36.03
N TYR A 680 22.99 37.72 34.91
CA TYR A 680 24.20 38.48 34.65
C TYR A 680 24.31 39.71 35.56
N ASP A 681 23.21 40.42 35.78
CA ASP A 681 23.14 41.57 36.69
C ASP A 681 23.44 41.14 38.14
N LEU A 682 23.04 39.91 38.52
CA LEU A 682 23.41 39.31 39.81
C LEU A 682 24.94 39.13 39.91
N TRP A 683 25.58 38.55 38.91
CA TRP A 683 27.04 38.37 38.89
C TRP A 683 27.80 39.70 38.82
N GLU A 684 27.26 40.72 38.12
CA GLU A 684 27.83 42.07 38.10
C GLU A 684 27.84 42.69 39.50
N LYS A 685 26.72 42.56 40.22
CA LYS A 685 26.61 43.02 41.61
C LYS A 685 27.59 42.30 42.53
N ASP A 686 27.69 40.98 42.42
CA ASP A 686 28.62 40.18 43.22
C ASP A 686 30.08 40.58 42.96
N LYS A 687 30.43 40.84 41.69
CA LYS A 687 31.78 41.34 41.32
C LYS A 687 32.10 42.69 41.97
N MET A 688 31.11 43.59 42.11
CA MET A 688 31.30 44.88 42.78
C MET A 688 31.50 44.74 44.29
N ILE A 689 30.83 43.75 44.92
CA ILE A 689 30.91 43.48 46.36
C ILE A 689 32.20 42.72 46.72
N TYR A 690 32.46 41.61 46.03
CA TYR A 690 33.57 40.70 46.27
C TYR A 690 34.75 41.02 45.35
N LYS A 691 35.35 42.20 45.56
CA LYS A 691 36.51 42.65 44.79
C LYS A 691 37.66 41.63 44.91
N ASN A 692 38.23 41.25 43.76
CA ASN A 692 39.33 40.29 43.60
C ASN A 692 38.99 38.80 43.74
N ASP A 693 37.71 38.38 43.72
CA ASP A 693 37.39 36.94 43.59
C ASP A 693 37.58 36.46 42.14
N ALA A 694 38.59 35.62 41.92
CA ALA A 694 38.92 35.08 40.60
C ALA A 694 37.81 34.21 39.99
N THR A 695 36.96 33.59 40.81
CA THR A 695 35.83 32.75 40.35
C THR A 695 34.74 33.62 39.76
N ILE A 696 34.33 34.68 40.50
CA ILE A 696 33.29 35.61 40.08
C ILE A 696 33.72 36.37 38.83
N GLU A 697 34.97 36.87 38.80
CA GLU A 697 35.54 37.56 37.64
C GLU A 697 35.55 36.66 36.39
N ALA A 698 35.93 35.39 36.55
CA ALA A 698 35.96 34.44 35.45
C ALA A 698 34.55 34.07 34.94
N VAL A 699 33.57 33.89 35.82
CA VAL A 699 32.17 33.62 35.41
C VAL A 699 31.58 34.84 34.70
N TYR A 700 31.74 36.04 35.27
CA TYR A 700 31.26 37.30 34.70
C TYR A 700 31.87 37.59 33.32
N SER A 701 33.18 37.47 33.17
CA SER A 701 33.88 37.75 31.90
C SER A 701 33.52 36.76 30.80
N ARG A 702 33.51 35.45 31.11
CA ARG A 702 33.19 34.37 30.15
C ARG A 702 31.73 34.35 29.71
N THR A 703 30.84 34.96 30.47
CA THR A 703 29.39 35.02 30.15
C THR A 703 28.95 36.36 29.57
N SER A 704 29.88 37.30 29.32
CA SER A 704 29.61 38.62 28.76
C SER A 704 28.89 38.59 27.40
N SER A 705 29.01 37.50 26.64
CA SER A 705 28.27 37.27 25.40
C SER A 705 26.75 37.27 25.61
N LEU A 706 26.25 36.87 26.79
CA LEU A 706 24.81 36.88 27.11
C LEU A 706 24.21 38.29 27.13
N ARG A 707 25.00 39.32 27.40
CA ARG A 707 24.56 40.72 27.35
C ARG A 707 24.71 41.34 25.96
N ASN A 708 25.62 40.79 25.16
CA ASN A 708 26.02 41.31 23.85
C ASN A 708 25.47 40.43 22.71
N THR A 709 26.30 39.54 22.16
CA THR A 709 26.02 38.75 20.95
C THR A 709 24.89 37.73 21.10
N LEU A 710 24.66 37.23 22.32
CA LEU A 710 23.68 36.19 22.66
C LEU A 710 22.50 36.72 23.49
N ARG A 711 22.28 38.04 23.50
CA ARG A 711 21.18 38.70 24.25
C ARG A 711 19.81 38.13 23.95
N TRP A 712 19.59 37.63 22.74
CA TRP A 712 18.32 37.02 22.32
C TRP A 712 17.93 35.79 23.17
N LEU A 713 18.88 35.06 23.78
CA LEU A 713 18.59 33.95 24.70
C LEU A 713 17.90 34.40 26.00
N SER A 714 17.90 35.70 26.29
CA SER A 714 17.26 36.28 27.48
C SER A 714 15.82 36.71 27.23
N ASN A 715 15.33 36.58 25.99
CA ASN A 715 13.95 36.89 25.68
C ASN A 715 13.02 35.84 26.31
N PRO A 716 11.82 36.23 26.80
CA PRO A 716 10.83 35.28 27.31
C PRO A 716 10.44 34.23 26.26
N THR A 717 10.10 33.02 26.72
CA THR A 717 9.62 31.96 25.83
C THR A 717 8.28 32.36 25.22
N ASN A 718 8.14 32.20 23.92
CA ASN A 718 6.92 32.53 23.18
C ASN A 718 6.50 31.43 22.19
N VAL A 719 6.96 30.21 22.42
CA VAL A 719 6.62 29.03 21.61
C VAL A 719 5.42 28.28 22.21
N ASP A 720 4.55 27.76 21.35
CA ASP A 720 3.42 26.93 21.74
C ASP A 720 3.76 25.45 21.54
N LEU A 721 4.21 24.81 22.62
CA LEU A 721 4.55 23.40 22.61
C LEU A 721 3.30 22.49 22.63
N THR A 722 2.07 22.99 22.47
CA THR A 722 0.85 22.16 22.44
C THR A 722 0.38 21.83 21.03
N LYS A 723 0.97 22.45 20.01
CA LYS A 723 0.62 22.24 18.59
C LYS A 723 0.91 20.80 18.16
N GLN A 724 0.02 20.26 17.33
CA GLN A 724 0.09 18.89 16.85
C GLN A 724 1.30 18.69 15.92
N TYR A 725 1.61 19.67 15.07
CA TYR A 725 2.80 19.66 14.24
C TYR A 725 3.71 20.83 14.57
N THR A 726 4.94 20.57 14.99
CA THR A 726 5.92 21.63 15.29
C THR A 726 7.16 21.46 14.43
N VAL A 727 7.50 22.48 13.65
CA VAL A 727 8.78 22.55 12.92
C VAL A 727 9.73 23.42 13.73
N ILE A 728 10.92 22.91 14.06
CA ILE A 728 11.97 23.63 14.78
C ILE A 728 13.15 23.79 13.84
N ASP A 729 13.40 25.02 13.41
CA ASP A 729 14.51 25.38 12.55
C ASP A 729 15.66 25.96 13.37
N LEU A 730 16.84 25.32 13.26
CA LEU A 730 18.06 25.65 13.99
C LEU A 730 19.10 26.38 13.14
N SER A 731 18.82 26.60 11.86
CA SER A 731 19.79 27.11 10.88
C SER A 731 20.28 28.53 11.16
N ALA A 732 19.46 29.36 11.83
CA ALA A 732 19.81 30.74 12.20
C ALA A 732 20.51 30.86 13.57
N ILE A 733 20.79 29.74 14.23
CA ILE A 733 21.54 29.73 15.50
C ILE A 733 23.04 29.90 15.19
N PRO A 734 23.75 30.82 15.87
CA PRO A 734 25.20 30.95 15.72
C PRO A 734 25.93 29.64 16.06
N ILE A 735 27.00 29.32 15.33
CA ILE A 735 27.78 28.08 15.49
C ILE A 735 28.21 27.86 16.95
N ASP A 736 28.67 28.92 17.63
CA ASP A 736 29.12 28.86 19.02
C ASP A 736 28.01 28.52 20.03
N ALA A 737 26.73 28.73 19.67
CA ALA A 737 25.57 28.46 20.50
C ALA A 737 24.83 27.16 20.13
N GLN A 738 25.18 26.54 18.99
CA GLN A 738 24.44 25.43 18.41
C GLN A 738 24.43 24.20 19.32
N GLU A 739 25.58 23.81 19.89
CA GLU A 739 25.64 22.65 20.80
C GLU A 739 24.81 22.85 22.06
N ALA A 740 24.87 24.04 22.67
CA ALA A 740 24.07 24.38 23.83
C ALA A 740 22.56 24.33 23.51
N MET A 741 22.16 24.85 22.34
CA MET A 741 20.76 24.80 21.90
C MET A 741 20.28 23.38 21.61
N ASN A 742 21.08 22.53 20.97
CA ASN A 742 20.73 21.13 20.74
C ASN A 742 20.52 20.38 22.07
N TYR A 743 21.33 20.70 23.09
CA TYR A 743 21.15 20.17 24.45
C TYR A 743 19.82 20.58 25.07
N LEU A 744 19.51 21.87 25.04
CA LEU A 744 18.26 22.40 25.55
C LEU A 744 17.06 21.77 24.85
N LEU A 745 17.11 21.64 23.52
CA LEU A 745 16.05 21.03 22.73
C LEU A 745 15.87 19.56 23.07
N THR A 746 16.96 18.80 23.25
CA THR A 746 16.87 17.40 23.68
C THR A 746 16.16 17.27 25.03
N ALA A 747 16.46 18.16 25.99
CA ALA A 747 15.79 18.21 27.28
C ALA A 747 14.29 18.58 27.15
N ILE A 748 13.94 19.50 26.25
CA ILE A 748 12.54 19.87 25.96
C ILE A 748 11.79 18.71 25.30
N LEU A 749 12.42 18.00 24.35
CA LEU A 749 11.82 16.82 23.70
C LEU A 749 11.52 15.70 24.69
N ALA A 750 12.36 15.52 25.71
CA ALA A 750 12.11 14.56 26.78
C ALA A 750 10.80 14.83 27.55
N LEU A 751 10.26 16.05 27.51
CA LEU A 751 8.95 16.37 28.10
C LEU A 751 7.77 15.69 27.37
N ARG A 752 7.98 15.17 26.16
CA ARG A 752 6.98 14.39 25.41
C ARG A 752 6.77 12.98 25.95
N PHE A 753 7.61 12.54 26.87
CA PHE A 753 7.59 11.19 27.43
C PHE A 753 6.53 11.12 28.54
N ASN A 754 5.25 11.08 28.14
CA ASN A 754 4.12 11.07 29.06
C ASN A 754 3.24 9.82 28.87
N ILE A 755 3.27 8.93 29.86
CA ILE A 755 2.53 7.64 29.89
C ILE A 755 1.01 7.84 29.76
N LYS A 756 0.48 9.02 30.13
CA LYS A 756 -0.98 9.29 30.10
C LYS A 756 -1.47 9.86 28.78
N SER A 757 -0.60 10.18 27.82
CA SER A 757 -1.03 10.67 26.52
C SER A 757 -1.76 9.58 25.74
N LYS A 758 -2.95 9.89 25.21
CA LYS A 758 -3.65 8.99 24.28
C LYS A 758 -3.11 9.08 22.86
N ARG A 759 -2.38 10.16 22.53
CA ARG A 759 -1.77 10.40 21.22
C ARG A 759 -0.31 9.98 21.24
N LYS A 760 0.14 9.32 20.19
CA LYS A 760 1.56 9.00 20.00
C LYS A 760 2.28 10.25 19.50
N THR A 761 3.58 10.33 19.71
CA THR A 761 4.40 11.46 19.25
C THR A 761 5.52 10.95 18.36
N THR A 762 5.70 11.53 17.18
CA THR A 762 6.83 11.24 16.29
C THR A 762 7.81 12.40 16.28
N ILE A 763 9.03 12.17 16.75
CA ILE A 763 10.15 13.13 16.70
C ILE A 763 11.01 12.80 15.49
N MET A 764 11.12 13.72 14.55
CA MET A 764 11.91 13.62 13.32
C MET A 764 13.08 14.57 13.41
N ILE A 765 14.30 14.04 13.28
CA ILE A 765 15.53 14.83 13.29
C ILE A 765 16.19 14.67 11.93
N ASP A 766 16.03 15.66 11.05
CA ASP A 766 16.77 15.72 9.80
C ASP A 766 18.18 16.25 10.07
N GLU A 767 19.16 15.65 9.42
CA GLU A 767 20.58 15.93 9.62
C GLU A 767 21.09 15.71 11.06
N ALA A 768 20.73 14.55 11.62
CA ALA A 768 21.06 14.15 12.98
C ALA A 768 22.58 14.15 13.28
N GLY A 769 23.44 13.95 12.27
CA GLY A 769 24.89 14.06 12.43
C GLY A 769 25.34 15.43 12.94
N VAL A 770 24.67 16.51 12.52
CA VAL A 770 24.94 17.87 13.02
C VAL A 770 24.29 18.10 14.38
N PHE A 771 23.08 17.57 14.59
CA PHE A 771 22.38 17.69 15.86
C PHE A 771 23.12 16.98 17.02
N LEU A 772 23.70 15.80 16.74
CA LEU A 772 24.31 14.90 17.71
C LEU A 772 25.84 14.94 17.70
N LYS A 773 26.46 16.08 17.40
CA LYS A 773 27.93 16.18 17.29
C LYS A 773 28.69 15.91 18.60
N ASN A 774 28.11 16.27 19.74
CA ASN A 774 28.74 16.16 21.06
C ASN A 774 28.54 14.78 21.69
N ALA A 775 29.59 14.14 22.21
CA ALA A 775 29.51 12.81 22.83
C ALA A 775 28.54 12.74 24.02
N ARG A 776 28.43 13.80 24.82
CA ARG A 776 27.50 13.84 25.95
C ARG A 776 26.06 14.06 25.52
N LEU A 777 25.82 14.75 24.39
CA LEU A 777 24.49 14.81 23.75
C LEU A 777 24.06 13.44 23.25
N GLN A 778 25.00 12.71 22.64
CA GLN A 778 24.79 11.36 22.17
C GLN A 778 24.39 10.40 23.29
N ASP A 779 25.00 10.50 24.48
CA ASP A 779 24.62 9.71 25.65
C ASP A 779 23.19 9.99 26.12
N GLU A 780 22.79 11.26 26.22
CA GLU A 780 21.42 11.62 26.60
C GLU A 780 20.40 11.17 25.54
N PHE A 781 20.73 11.37 24.27
CA PHE A 781 19.89 10.92 23.16
C PHE A 781 19.77 9.39 23.13
N SER A 782 20.83 8.66 23.46
CA SER A 782 20.83 7.20 23.60
C SER A 782 19.88 6.73 24.71
N ARG A 783 19.84 7.41 25.86
CA ARG A 783 18.84 7.13 26.91
C ARG A 783 17.43 7.43 26.43
N MET A 784 17.24 8.54 25.73
CA MET A 784 15.96 8.92 25.15
C MET A 784 15.45 7.84 24.17
N LEU A 785 16.32 7.32 23.30
CA LEU A 785 16.00 6.25 22.35
C LEU A 785 15.56 4.95 23.03
N LYS A 786 16.22 4.56 24.14
CA LYS A 786 15.85 3.34 24.90
C LYS A 786 14.50 3.45 25.59
N GLN A 787 14.10 4.66 25.98
CA GLN A 787 12.85 4.88 26.72
C GLN A 787 11.65 5.12 25.80
N ALA A 788 11.87 5.77 24.65
CA ALA A 788 10.82 6.34 23.80
C ALA A 788 9.69 5.36 23.43
N GLY A 789 10.04 4.11 23.08
CA GLY A 789 9.06 3.06 22.77
C GLY A 789 8.03 2.82 23.88
N SER A 790 8.43 2.87 25.16
CA SER A 790 7.52 2.66 26.30
C SER A 790 6.55 3.81 26.54
N PHE A 791 6.84 5.00 26.01
CA PHE A 791 6.01 6.20 26.16
C PHE A 791 5.17 6.52 24.91
N GLY A 792 5.12 5.62 23.93
CA GLY A 792 4.43 5.87 22.66
C GLY A 792 5.12 6.95 21.81
N VAL A 793 6.41 7.17 22.04
CA VAL A 793 7.23 8.13 21.27
C VAL A 793 8.00 7.36 20.19
N ARG A 794 7.80 7.75 18.94
CA ARG A 794 8.57 7.31 17.79
C ARG A 794 9.69 8.32 17.51
N ILE A 795 10.86 7.82 17.15
CA ILE A 795 12.02 8.66 16.80
C ILE A 795 12.46 8.27 15.39
N ILE A 796 12.58 9.26 14.51
CA ILE A 796 13.05 9.12 13.14
C ILE A 796 14.32 9.95 12.99
N ILE A 797 15.41 9.28 12.65
CA ILE A 797 16.76 9.87 12.55
C ILE A 797 17.15 9.89 11.08
N GLY A 798 17.36 11.08 10.51
CA GLY A 798 17.86 11.24 9.16
C GLY A 798 19.32 11.66 9.16
N SER A 799 20.21 10.91 8.50
CA SER A 799 21.63 11.30 8.33
C SER A 799 22.11 11.05 6.90
N GLN A 800 23.12 11.80 6.46
CA GLN A 800 23.76 11.55 5.16
C GLN A 800 24.71 10.36 5.21
N GLN A 801 25.51 10.29 6.28
CA GLN A 801 26.50 9.24 6.50
C GLN A 801 26.27 8.56 7.85
N LEU A 802 26.60 7.27 7.91
CA LEU A 802 26.57 6.48 9.15
C LEU A 802 27.71 6.87 10.11
N SER A 803 28.86 7.30 9.56
CA SER A 803 30.02 7.73 10.33
C SER A 803 29.70 8.86 11.31
N ASP A 804 28.78 9.75 10.95
CA ASP A 804 28.36 10.87 11.80
C ASP A 804 27.64 10.41 13.08
N LEU A 805 27.19 9.15 13.13
CA LEU A 805 26.46 8.55 14.23
C LEU A 805 27.23 7.38 14.87
N SER A 806 28.52 7.23 14.60
CA SER A 806 29.29 6.05 14.96
C SER A 806 29.30 5.76 16.47
N SER A 807 29.35 6.79 17.29
CA SER A 807 29.44 6.66 18.75
C SER A 807 28.14 6.19 19.43
N ILE A 808 26.99 6.27 18.75
CA ILE A 808 25.71 5.67 19.19
C ILE A 808 25.32 4.44 18.36
N GLY A 809 26.19 3.97 17.49
CA GLY A 809 25.94 2.86 16.58
C GLY A 809 25.42 1.58 17.25
N PRO A 810 25.96 1.14 18.41
CA PRO A 810 25.43 -0.02 19.14
C PRO A 810 23.98 0.13 19.57
N GLU A 811 23.61 1.28 20.12
CA GLU A 811 22.25 1.57 20.56
C GLU A 811 21.28 1.77 19.40
N LEU A 812 21.75 2.36 18.30
CA LEU A 812 20.96 2.44 17.08
C LEU A 812 20.58 1.03 16.59
N ARG A 813 21.56 0.11 16.49
CA ARG A 813 21.28 -1.28 16.09
C ARG A 813 20.34 -2.01 17.05
N ALA A 814 20.40 -1.66 18.34
CA ALA A 814 19.61 -2.35 19.36
C ALA A 814 18.17 -1.83 19.50
N ASN A 815 17.85 -0.64 18.99
CA ASN A 815 16.56 0.01 19.22
C ASN A 815 15.85 0.46 17.93
N ILE A 816 16.52 0.46 16.78
CA ILE A 816 15.89 0.75 15.49
C ILE A 816 15.41 -0.54 14.84
N PHE A 817 14.12 -0.58 14.55
CA PHE A 817 13.46 -1.73 13.90
C PHE A 817 13.09 -1.43 12.45
N ILE A 818 13.28 -0.19 11.99
CA ILE A 818 13.01 0.21 10.61
C ILE A 818 14.25 0.96 10.10
N SER A 819 14.90 0.43 9.08
CA SER A 819 16.06 1.04 8.45
C SER A 819 15.71 1.37 7.00
N GLU A 820 15.77 2.64 6.61
CA GLU A 820 15.58 3.08 5.23
C GLU A 820 16.91 3.57 4.66
N VAL A 821 17.42 2.87 3.66
CA VAL A 821 18.69 3.19 3.00
C VAL A 821 18.41 3.65 1.58
N TYR A 822 18.66 4.93 1.28
CA TYR A 822 18.40 5.53 -0.02
C TYR A 822 19.62 5.37 -0.94
N GLY A 823 19.42 4.73 -2.10
CA GLY A 823 20.53 4.28 -2.95
C GLY A 823 21.11 5.33 -3.90
N LEU A 824 20.37 6.41 -4.20
CA LEU A 824 20.83 7.41 -5.17
C LEU A 824 22.18 8.03 -4.74
N ASN A 825 23.21 7.81 -5.55
CA ASN A 825 24.60 8.24 -5.33
C ASN A 825 25.30 7.64 -4.09
N ILE A 826 24.88 6.47 -3.59
CA ILE A 826 25.40 5.88 -2.35
C ILE A 826 26.83 5.29 -2.45
N GLY A 827 27.40 5.18 -3.66
CA GLY A 827 28.59 4.35 -3.93
C GLY A 827 29.79 4.55 -2.99
N LYS A 828 30.01 5.75 -2.43
CA LYS A 828 31.11 6.01 -1.48
C LYS A 828 30.88 5.47 -0.07
N SER A 829 29.64 5.19 0.31
CA SER A 829 29.24 4.79 1.67
C SER A 829 28.60 3.39 1.71
N ILE A 830 28.59 2.67 0.58
CA ILE A 830 27.89 1.39 0.45
C ILE A 830 28.47 0.34 1.40
N ASP A 831 29.79 0.25 1.55
CA ASP A 831 30.44 -0.77 2.39
C ASP A 831 30.09 -0.61 3.86
N ASP A 832 30.07 0.63 4.36
CA ASP A 832 29.71 0.94 5.75
C ASP A 832 28.24 0.61 6.02
N VAL A 833 27.37 0.93 5.06
CA VAL A 833 25.93 0.66 5.11
C VAL A 833 25.65 -0.84 5.09
N VAL A 834 26.23 -1.57 4.15
CA VAL A 834 26.09 -3.03 4.03
C VAL A 834 26.56 -3.71 5.32
N ARG A 835 27.70 -3.27 5.88
CA ARG A 835 28.22 -3.82 7.14
C ARG A 835 27.32 -3.50 8.34
N PHE A 836 26.83 -2.26 8.44
CA PHE A 836 26.02 -1.82 9.58
C PHE A 836 24.63 -2.47 9.61
N PHE A 837 23.98 -2.56 8.44
CA PHE A 837 22.64 -3.10 8.28
C PHE A 837 22.60 -4.58 7.88
N LYS A 838 23.76 -5.22 7.73
CA LYS A 838 23.88 -6.64 7.31
C LYS A 838 23.09 -6.93 6.03
N LEU A 839 23.19 -6.04 5.06
CA LEU A 839 22.47 -6.16 3.79
C LEU A 839 23.05 -7.30 2.93
N SER A 840 22.20 -7.92 2.13
CA SER A 840 22.63 -8.95 1.18
C SER A 840 23.40 -8.35 -0.01
N ASN A 841 24.07 -9.20 -0.78
CA ASN A 841 24.71 -8.76 -2.03
C ASN A 841 23.68 -8.22 -3.04
N ASN A 842 22.47 -8.80 -3.07
CA ASN A 842 21.38 -8.34 -3.92
C ASN A 842 20.90 -6.94 -3.50
N ASP A 843 20.80 -6.68 -2.19
CA ASP A 843 20.43 -5.38 -1.66
C ASP A 843 21.48 -4.31 -2.00
N ALA A 844 22.75 -4.67 -1.88
CA ALA A 844 23.86 -3.79 -2.23
C ALA A 844 23.83 -3.43 -3.73
N GLN A 845 23.63 -4.42 -4.61
CA GLN A 845 23.49 -4.16 -6.04
C GLN A 845 22.28 -3.30 -6.37
N PHE A 846 21.14 -3.56 -5.72
CA PHE A 846 19.95 -2.74 -5.87
C PHE A 846 20.22 -1.27 -5.49
N LEU A 847 20.84 -1.04 -4.33
CA LEU A 847 21.18 0.31 -3.87
C LEU A 847 22.11 1.05 -4.84
N LEU A 848 23.09 0.34 -5.43
CA LEU A 848 23.97 0.90 -6.45
C LEU A 848 23.26 1.20 -7.77
N SER A 849 22.19 0.45 -8.09
CA SER A 849 21.40 0.63 -9.32
C SER A 849 20.34 1.74 -9.25
N CYS A 850 20.13 2.34 -8.06
CA CYS A 850 19.09 3.35 -7.85
C CYS A 850 19.32 4.61 -8.70
N SER A 851 18.41 4.90 -9.62
CA SER A 851 18.54 5.98 -10.62
C SER A 851 17.70 7.22 -10.33
N ARG A 852 16.73 7.14 -9.40
CA ARG A 852 15.83 8.25 -9.06
C ARG A 852 15.72 8.48 -7.54
N PRO A 853 15.42 9.72 -7.09
CA PRO A 853 15.16 9.99 -5.68
C PRO A 853 14.00 9.16 -5.13
N GLY A 854 14.10 8.76 -3.86
CA GLY A 854 13.08 7.97 -3.17
C GLY A 854 13.18 6.46 -3.37
N MET A 855 14.09 5.95 -4.21
CA MET A 855 14.43 4.52 -4.22
C MET A 855 15.27 4.18 -3.00
N CYS A 856 14.79 3.24 -2.18
CA CYS A 856 15.45 2.82 -0.97
C CYS A 856 15.27 1.32 -0.67
N ALA A 857 16.25 0.74 0.02
CA ALA A 857 16.09 -0.54 0.68
C ALA A 857 15.54 -0.30 2.09
N VAL A 858 14.45 -0.96 2.45
CA VAL A 858 13.79 -0.82 3.75
C VAL A 858 13.80 -2.14 4.49
N SER A 859 14.58 -2.22 5.56
CA SER A 859 14.65 -3.39 6.44
C SER A 859 13.74 -3.21 7.65
N VAL A 860 12.94 -4.22 7.97
CA VAL A 860 11.95 -4.14 9.07
C VAL A 860 12.07 -5.34 10.02
N GLY A 861 11.98 -5.08 11.34
CA GLY A 861 12.02 -6.10 12.38
C GLY A 861 13.42 -6.37 12.95
N TYR A 862 13.51 -7.23 13.97
CA TYR A 862 14.74 -7.36 14.78
C TYR A 862 15.62 -8.56 14.41
N PRO A 863 16.91 -8.37 14.10
CA PRO A 863 17.54 -7.17 13.53
C PRO A 863 17.83 -7.44 12.04
N TYR A 864 16.84 -7.16 11.19
CA TYR A 864 16.82 -7.28 9.71
C TYR A 864 16.42 -8.66 9.13
N ALA A 865 15.24 -9.16 9.49
CA ALA A 865 14.71 -10.42 8.91
C ALA A 865 14.15 -10.27 7.48
N THR A 866 13.84 -9.05 7.04
CA THR A 866 13.31 -8.81 5.68
C THR A 866 13.67 -7.41 5.20
N THR A 867 14.26 -7.33 4.00
CA THR A 867 14.58 -6.07 3.30
C THR A 867 13.70 -5.96 2.06
N TYR A 868 13.02 -4.82 1.91
CA TYR A 868 12.18 -4.50 0.76
C TYR A 868 12.89 -3.48 -0.13
N HIS A 869 12.91 -3.70 -1.44
CA HIS A 869 13.40 -2.73 -2.39
C HIS A 869 12.24 -1.86 -2.84
N MET A 870 12.15 -0.62 -2.35
CA MET A 870 10.97 0.19 -2.52
C MET A 870 11.22 1.57 -3.14
N GLN A 871 10.19 2.08 -3.78
CA GLN A 871 10.07 3.47 -4.18
C GLN A 871 9.14 4.18 -3.19
N ARG A 872 9.63 5.25 -2.58
CA ARG A 872 8.78 6.18 -1.83
C ARG A 872 7.82 6.87 -2.80
N VAL A 873 6.52 6.79 -2.51
CA VAL A 873 5.47 7.42 -3.32
C VAL A 873 4.65 8.38 -2.45
N ALA A 874 4.41 9.58 -2.99
CA ALA A 874 3.52 10.60 -2.43
C ALA A 874 2.18 10.56 -3.17
N SER A 875 1.07 10.78 -2.46
CA SER A 875 -0.23 11.05 -3.09
C SER A 875 -0.25 12.39 -3.81
N ASP A 876 -1.20 12.60 -4.72
CA ASP A 876 -1.35 13.87 -5.47
C ASP A 876 -1.43 15.07 -4.51
N LEU A 877 -2.16 14.96 -3.39
CA LEU A 877 -2.23 16.05 -2.42
C LEU A 877 -0.95 16.15 -1.56
N GLU A 878 -0.31 15.05 -1.18
CA GLU A 878 1.00 15.10 -0.50
C GLU A 878 2.05 15.81 -1.39
N ALA A 879 2.06 15.48 -2.67
CA ALA A 879 2.91 16.11 -3.66
C ALA A 879 2.54 17.59 -3.85
N GLN A 880 1.25 17.93 -3.87
CA GLN A 880 0.81 19.32 -3.96
C GLN A 880 1.22 20.15 -2.74
N ILE A 881 1.12 19.59 -1.52
CA ILE A 881 1.58 20.24 -0.29
C ILE A 881 3.10 20.45 -0.36
N LEU A 882 3.84 19.43 -0.77
CA LEU A 882 5.30 19.44 -0.74
C LEU A 882 5.95 20.10 -1.95
N PHE A 883 5.27 20.29 -3.07
CA PHE A 883 5.90 20.82 -4.29
C PHE A 883 5.10 21.95 -4.92
N GLY A 884 3.99 22.37 -4.29
CA GLY A 884 3.03 23.31 -4.86
C GLY A 884 2.19 22.65 -5.95
N LYS A 885 1.41 23.43 -6.70
CA LYS A 885 0.82 22.96 -7.96
C LYS A 885 1.97 22.62 -8.91
N GLN A 886 2.44 21.38 -8.86
CA GLN A 886 3.04 20.79 -10.05
C GLN A 886 1.90 20.67 -11.05
N GLU A 887 1.89 21.56 -12.05
CA GLU A 887 1.38 21.14 -13.36
C GLU A 887 2.05 19.80 -13.63
N ARG A 888 1.25 18.72 -13.61
CA ARG A 888 1.75 17.38 -13.86
C ARG A 888 2.65 17.46 -15.09
N GLN A 889 3.88 16.96 -14.98
CA GLN A 889 4.72 16.71 -16.15
C GLN A 889 3.81 16.05 -17.18
N VAL A 890 3.59 16.75 -18.30
CA VAL A 890 2.65 16.33 -19.31
C VAL A 890 3.10 14.93 -19.73
N ALA A 891 2.21 13.94 -19.57
CA ALA A 891 2.52 12.53 -19.85
C ALA A 891 2.98 12.31 -21.30
N TYR A 892 2.74 13.31 -22.15
CA TYR A 892 3.13 13.40 -23.54
C TYR A 892 3.60 14.83 -23.86
N THR A 893 4.48 14.98 -24.84
CA THR A 893 4.92 16.28 -25.37
C THR A 893 4.47 16.40 -26.81
N PHE A 894 4.02 17.57 -27.27
CA PHE A 894 3.68 17.75 -28.68
C PHE A 894 4.95 17.76 -29.54
N ILE A 895 4.88 17.16 -30.74
CA ILE A 895 6.00 17.15 -31.70
C ILE A 895 6.31 18.56 -32.23
N HIS A 896 5.34 19.47 -32.17
CA HIS A 896 5.47 20.86 -32.56
C HIS A 896 4.70 21.75 -31.56
N PRO A 897 5.27 22.86 -31.05
CA PRO A 897 4.64 23.70 -30.03
C PRO A 897 3.29 24.27 -30.46
N ASP A 898 3.13 24.66 -31.74
CA ASP A 898 1.87 25.20 -32.24
C ASP A 898 0.74 24.16 -32.34
N LEU A 899 1.08 22.86 -32.38
CA LEU A 899 0.06 21.80 -32.34
C LEU A 899 -0.61 21.71 -30.97
N GLU A 900 0.05 22.13 -29.89
CA GLU A 900 -0.58 22.17 -28.57
C GLU A 900 -1.72 23.19 -28.54
N THR A 901 -1.43 24.41 -29.00
CA THR A 901 -2.40 25.50 -29.09
C THR A 901 -3.54 25.12 -30.03
N PHE A 902 -3.19 24.58 -31.21
CA PHE A 902 -4.17 24.11 -32.20
C PHE A 902 -5.06 22.98 -31.65
N SER A 903 -4.50 22.02 -30.91
CA SER A 903 -5.27 20.95 -30.26
C SER A 903 -6.28 21.50 -29.24
N LYS A 904 -5.89 22.53 -28.48
CA LYS A 904 -6.78 23.18 -27.50
C LYS A 904 -7.91 23.93 -28.19
N GLU A 905 -7.64 24.57 -29.31
CA GLU A 905 -8.66 25.28 -30.10
C GLU A 905 -9.65 24.32 -30.77
N GLN A 906 -9.15 23.20 -31.33
CA GLN A 906 -9.97 22.27 -32.11
C GLN A 906 -10.55 21.11 -31.30
N GLY A 907 -10.12 20.94 -30.04
CA GLY A 907 -10.55 19.89 -29.11
C GLY A 907 -10.18 18.46 -29.52
N VAL A 908 -9.17 18.29 -30.38
CA VAL A 908 -8.71 16.98 -30.90
C VAL A 908 -7.19 16.86 -30.79
N VAL A 909 -6.72 15.70 -30.35
CA VAL A 909 -5.30 15.32 -30.39
C VAL A 909 -5.17 14.02 -31.16
N MET A 910 -4.27 13.96 -32.14
CA MET A 910 -3.90 12.71 -32.82
C MET A 910 -2.70 12.06 -32.12
N SER A 911 -2.66 10.73 -32.12
CA SER A 911 -1.60 9.97 -31.44
C SER A 911 -0.19 10.21 -31.99
N ASP A 912 -0.08 10.68 -33.23
CA ASP A 912 1.18 10.99 -33.91
C ASP A 912 1.65 12.44 -33.70
N TRP A 913 0.80 13.32 -33.17
CA TRP A 913 1.19 14.69 -32.82
C TRP A 913 1.95 14.78 -31.50
N ILE A 914 2.07 13.66 -30.79
CA ILE A 914 2.56 13.62 -29.41
C ILE A 914 3.58 12.49 -29.22
N ASN A 915 4.61 12.78 -28.44
CA ASN A 915 5.60 11.82 -27.96
C ASN A 915 5.37 11.57 -26.47
N GLY A 916 4.99 10.34 -26.10
CA GLY A 916 4.84 9.92 -24.70
C GLY A 916 3.64 9.02 -24.44
N ASP A 917 3.25 8.93 -23.17
CA ASP A 917 2.17 8.07 -22.71
C ASP A 917 0.79 8.70 -22.97
N THR A 918 -0.06 7.93 -23.66
CA THR A 918 -1.42 8.34 -24.05
C THR A 918 -2.51 7.84 -23.10
N THR A 919 -2.13 7.14 -22.02
CA THR A 919 -3.06 6.57 -21.03
C THR A 919 -3.99 7.62 -20.41
N LEU A 920 -3.47 8.82 -20.14
CA LEU A 920 -4.25 9.93 -19.60
C LEU A 920 -5.29 10.46 -20.61
N LEU A 921 -4.91 10.57 -21.89
CA LEU A 921 -5.81 11.00 -22.97
C LEU A 921 -6.94 9.98 -23.19
N ARG A 922 -6.64 8.68 -23.12
CA ARG A 922 -7.64 7.60 -23.23
C ARG A 922 -8.69 7.65 -22.12
N ALA A 923 -8.31 8.05 -20.91
CA ALA A 923 -9.24 8.15 -19.78
C ALA A 923 -10.16 9.38 -19.88
N GLN A 924 -9.60 10.51 -20.32
CA GLN A 924 -10.31 11.80 -20.29
C GLN A 924 -11.16 12.05 -21.54
N ARG A 925 -10.69 11.65 -22.72
CA ARG A 925 -11.29 11.96 -24.02
C ARG A 925 -11.99 10.76 -24.66
N HIS A 926 -12.86 11.00 -25.63
CA HIS A 926 -13.40 9.94 -26.48
C HIS A 926 -12.35 9.49 -27.48
N THR A 927 -12.31 8.20 -27.78
CA THR A 927 -11.27 7.57 -28.56
C THR A 927 -11.84 6.97 -29.83
N GLU A 928 -11.25 7.30 -30.97
CA GLU A 928 -11.73 6.84 -32.28
C GLU A 928 -10.59 6.60 -33.27
N TRP A 929 -10.70 5.52 -34.04
CA TRP A 929 -9.80 5.28 -35.17
C TRP A 929 -10.28 6.10 -36.37
N THR A 930 -9.41 6.96 -36.89
CA THR A 930 -9.66 7.70 -38.13
C THR A 930 -8.66 7.31 -39.21
N GLN A 931 -9.07 7.44 -40.47
CA GLN A 931 -8.19 7.18 -41.60
C GLN A 931 -7.29 8.39 -41.82
N ARG A 932 -6.02 8.14 -42.17
CA ARG A 932 -5.07 9.22 -42.40
C ARG A 932 -5.49 10.06 -43.61
N ALA A 933 -5.63 11.37 -43.43
CA ALA A 933 -5.86 12.29 -44.53
C ALA A 933 -4.57 12.52 -45.35
N ILE A 934 -3.42 12.36 -44.70
CA ILE A 934 -2.07 12.50 -45.28
C ILE A 934 -1.26 11.26 -44.91
N GLY A 935 -0.66 10.60 -45.90
CA GLY A 935 0.06 9.33 -45.73
C GLY A 935 -0.83 8.08 -45.72
N SER A 936 -0.27 6.94 -45.31
CA SER A 936 -0.94 5.63 -45.35
C SER A 936 -1.36 5.12 -43.97
N GLY A 937 -2.55 4.52 -43.85
CA GLY A 937 -2.99 3.81 -42.65
C GLY A 937 -4.07 4.54 -41.84
N LYS A 938 -4.17 4.21 -40.55
CA LYS A 938 -5.10 4.83 -39.60
C LYS A 938 -4.32 5.45 -38.44
N VAL A 939 -4.92 6.46 -37.82
CA VAL A 939 -4.39 7.15 -36.64
C VAL A 939 -5.46 7.20 -35.55
N PHE A 940 -5.02 7.25 -34.30
CA PHE A 940 -5.91 7.30 -33.16
C PHE A 940 -6.19 8.76 -32.78
N ALA A 941 -7.48 9.12 -32.70
CA ALA A 941 -7.94 10.46 -32.34
C ALA A 941 -8.48 10.48 -30.91
N TYR A 942 -8.06 11.48 -30.13
CA TYR A 942 -8.52 11.77 -28.78
C TYR A 942 -9.37 13.06 -28.81
N ILE A 943 -10.69 12.90 -28.76
CA ILE A 943 -11.68 13.96 -28.98
C ILE A 943 -12.31 14.39 -27.65
N GLU A 944 -12.44 15.69 -27.42
CA GLU A 944 -13.13 16.21 -26.24
C GLU A 944 -14.60 15.79 -26.21
N LYS A 945 -15.04 15.23 -25.08
CA LYS A 945 -16.38 14.65 -24.94
C LYS A 945 -17.49 15.69 -25.12
N GLU A 946 -17.21 16.95 -24.82
CA GLU A 946 -18.15 18.08 -24.96
C GLU A 946 -18.45 18.42 -26.42
N MET A 947 -17.56 18.06 -27.35
CA MET A 947 -17.74 18.30 -28.78
C MET A 947 -18.56 17.23 -29.49
N LEU A 948 -18.86 16.12 -28.82
CA LEU A 948 -19.60 15.01 -29.43
C LEU A 948 -21.10 15.23 -29.28
N ASN A 949 -21.77 15.38 -30.42
CA ASN A 949 -23.22 15.42 -30.50
C ASN A 949 -23.71 14.19 -31.28
N HIS A 950 -24.02 13.11 -30.55
CA HIS A 950 -24.31 11.78 -31.13
C HIS A 950 -23.17 11.25 -32.02
N GLU A 951 -23.41 11.08 -33.33
CA GLU A 951 -22.41 10.60 -34.30
C GLU A 951 -21.61 11.73 -34.98
N LEU A 952 -21.84 12.99 -34.58
CA LEU A 952 -21.19 14.17 -35.14
C LEU A 952 -20.18 14.78 -34.17
N ILE A 953 -19.16 15.43 -34.72
CA ILE A 953 -18.28 16.34 -33.97
C ILE A 953 -18.76 17.74 -34.29
N LEU A 954 -19.22 18.47 -33.25
CA LEU A 954 -20.02 19.69 -33.39
C LEU A 954 -21.26 19.42 -34.25
N ASN A 955 -21.25 19.84 -35.52
CA ASN A 955 -22.31 19.63 -36.51
C ASN A 955 -21.82 18.97 -37.80
N GLN A 956 -20.61 18.40 -37.78
CA GLN A 956 -19.97 17.78 -38.95
C GLN A 956 -19.77 16.28 -38.75
N SER A 957 -19.66 15.53 -39.85
CA SER A 957 -19.33 14.11 -39.74
C SER A 957 -17.92 13.93 -39.20
N LYS A 958 -17.72 12.87 -38.40
CA LYS A 958 -16.41 12.52 -37.83
C LYS A 958 -15.32 12.39 -38.89
N GLU A 959 -15.65 11.81 -40.05
CA GLU A 959 -14.71 11.69 -41.17
C GLU A 959 -14.25 13.05 -41.70
N HIS A 960 -15.19 13.99 -41.91
CA HIS A 960 -14.86 15.31 -42.44
C HIS A 960 -14.03 16.11 -41.42
N TYR A 961 -14.52 16.27 -40.19
CA TYR A 961 -13.86 17.06 -39.14
C TYR A 961 -12.43 16.58 -38.85
N LEU A 962 -12.25 15.26 -38.66
CA LEU A 962 -10.93 14.69 -38.35
C LEU A 962 -9.97 14.74 -39.55
N SER A 963 -10.47 14.77 -40.79
CA SER A 963 -9.61 14.87 -41.98
C SER A 963 -9.12 16.30 -42.20
N VAL A 964 -10.01 17.30 -42.04
CA VAL A 964 -9.69 18.73 -42.12
C VAL A 964 -8.58 19.10 -41.13
N ILE A 965 -8.73 18.64 -39.88
CA ILE A 965 -7.76 18.88 -38.81
C ILE A 965 -6.38 18.25 -39.10
N GLN A 966 -6.35 17.04 -39.69
CA GLN A 966 -5.09 16.40 -40.07
C GLN A 966 -4.35 17.17 -41.17
N ILE A 967 -5.07 17.75 -42.13
CA ILE A 967 -4.48 18.56 -43.21
C ILE A 967 -3.86 19.82 -42.63
N ALA A 968 -4.59 20.50 -41.74
CA ALA A 968 -4.10 21.69 -41.05
C ALA A 968 -2.84 21.41 -40.23
N ALA A 969 -2.83 20.33 -39.45
CA ALA A 969 -1.70 19.93 -38.63
C ALA A 969 -0.41 19.69 -39.44
N TYR A 970 -0.53 19.10 -40.63
CA TYR A 970 0.63 18.83 -41.49
C TYR A 970 1.35 20.09 -42.00
N PHE A 971 0.63 21.19 -42.15
CA PHE A 971 1.21 22.51 -42.45
C PHE A 971 1.79 23.18 -41.20
N ILE A 972 1.13 23.04 -40.05
CA ILE A 972 1.62 23.55 -38.76
C ILE A 972 2.98 22.91 -38.41
N GLU A 973 3.13 21.59 -38.61
CA GLU A 973 4.39 20.87 -38.42
C GLU A 973 5.56 21.44 -39.26
N ARG A 974 5.25 22.16 -40.34
CA ARG A 974 6.21 22.81 -41.24
C ARG A 974 6.35 24.31 -41.02
N ASN A 975 5.82 24.84 -39.91
CA ASN A 975 5.80 26.27 -39.60
C ASN A 975 5.07 27.13 -40.66
N ILE A 976 4.06 26.56 -41.32
CA ILE A 976 3.24 27.27 -42.29
C ILE A 976 1.96 27.75 -41.61
N LYS A 977 1.66 29.05 -41.78
CA LYS A 977 0.43 29.62 -41.26
C LYS A 977 -0.77 28.96 -41.93
N VAL A 978 -1.65 28.41 -41.11
CA VAL A 978 -2.90 27.75 -41.54
C VAL A 978 -4.10 28.34 -40.81
N GLU A 979 -5.23 28.37 -41.50
CA GLU A 979 -6.55 28.74 -40.98
C GLU A 979 -7.53 27.60 -41.25
N VAL A 980 -8.34 27.24 -40.25
CA VAL A 980 -9.34 26.17 -40.33
C VAL A 980 -10.73 26.75 -40.15
N ASN A 981 -11.64 26.47 -41.08
CA ASN A 981 -13.02 26.94 -41.06
C ASN A 981 -13.98 25.76 -41.07
N HIS A 982 -15.01 25.78 -40.22
CA HIS A 982 -15.97 24.67 -40.10
C HIS A 982 -17.34 24.93 -40.72
N TYR A 983 -17.62 26.15 -41.22
CA TYR A 983 -18.98 26.53 -41.64
C TYR A 983 -19.05 27.43 -42.89
N ASP A 984 -18.40 28.60 -42.85
CA ASP A 984 -18.73 29.72 -43.76
C ASP A 984 -17.67 29.99 -44.86
N ASP A 985 -16.59 29.21 -44.90
CA ASP A 985 -15.49 29.37 -45.85
C ASP A 985 -14.88 28.01 -46.23
N VAL A 986 -13.78 28.03 -47.00
CA VAL A 986 -13.02 26.83 -47.34
C VAL A 986 -12.39 26.20 -46.09
N ASP A 987 -12.45 24.87 -45.99
CA ASP A 987 -12.12 24.12 -44.78
C ASP A 987 -10.71 24.38 -44.23
N VAL A 988 -9.68 24.41 -45.09
CA VAL A 988 -8.30 24.75 -44.70
C VAL A 988 -7.70 25.74 -45.69
N VAL A 989 -7.08 26.81 -45.18
CA VAL A 989 -6.28 27.75 -45.99
C VAL A 989 -4.85 27.77 -45.47
N ALA A 990 -3.89 27.40 -46.32
CA ALA A 990 -2.46 27.44 -46.01
C ALA A 990 -1.79 28.61 -46.75
N TRP A 991 -0.98 29.40 -46.04
CA TRP A 991 -0.27 30.56 -46.60
C TRP A 991 1.14 30.16 -47.06
N LEU A 992 1.25 29.67 -48.29
CA LEU A 992 2.53 29.24 -48.89
C LEU A 992 3.34 30.44 -49.41
N PRO A 993 4.67 30.27 -49.64
CA PRO A 993 5.51 31.32 -50.21
C PRO A 993 5.00 31.88 -51.56
N ASP A 994 4.37 31.03 -52.38
CA ASP A 994 3.83 31.38 -53.71
C ASP A 994 2.40 31.97 -53.67
N GLY A 995 1.85 32.18 -52.47
CA GLY A 995 0.48 32.66 -52.23
C GLY A 995 -0.38 31.67 -51.44
N PRO A 996 -1.57 32.09 -50.97
CA PRO A 996 -2.47 31.21 -50.25
C PRO A 996 -2.94 30.03 -51.13
N VAL A 997 -3.20 28.89 -50.51
CA VAL A 997 -3.79 27.71 -51.13
C VAL A 997 -4.88 27.19 -50.22
N ALA A 998 -6.07 27.01 -50.79
CA ALA A 998 -7.25 26.55 -50.08
C ALA A 998 -7.52 25.06 -50.37
N PHE A 999 -8.01 24.34 -49.36
CA PHE A 999 -8.30 22.91 -49.40
C PHE A 999 -9.69 22.66 -48.84
N GLU A 1000 -10.54 22.00 -49.62
CA GLU A 1000 -11.93 21.70 -49.28
C GLU A 1000 -12.14 20.19 -49.25
N TYR A 1001 -12.56 19.63 -48.12
CA TYR A 1001 -12.76 18.20 -47.93
C TYR A 1001 -14.22 17.77 -48.17
N GLN A 1002 -14.44 16.86 -49.11
CA GLN A 1002 -15.76 16.35 -49.51
C GLN A 1002 -15.99 14.90 -49.08
N THR A 1003 -17.14 14.65 -48.47
CA THR A 1003 -17.67 13.31 -48.15
C THR A 1003 -18.65 12.85 -49.23
N SER A 1004 -18.81 11.54 -49.37
CA SER A 1004 -19.66 10.95 -50.41
C SER A 1004 -21.15 11.21 -50.14
N GLY A 1005 -21.92 11.49 -51.19
CA GLY A 1005 -23.39 11.59 -51.11
C GLY A 1005 -23.98 13.00 -50.94
N PHE A 1006 -23.15 14.06 -50.83
CA PHE A 1006 -23.61 15.45 -50.64
C PHE A 1006 -23.08 16.45 -51.70
N ASN A 1007 -22.66 15.96 -52.86
CA ASN A 1007 -21.96 16.73 -53.89
C ASN A 1007 -22.90 17.28 -54.99
N ASP A 1008 -23.49 18.46 -54.77
CA ASP A 1008 -24.24 19.19 -55.82
C ASP A 1008 -23.28 20.00 -56.71
N ALA A 1009 -23.34 19.76 -58.03
CA ALA A 1009 -22.50 20.41 -59.03
C ALA A 1009 -22.59 21.94 -59.02
N LYS A 1010 -23.77 22.52 -58.77
CA LYS A 1010 -23.93 23.98 -58.69
C LYS A 1010 -23.18 24.56 -57.50
N ARG A 1011 -23.34 23.94 -56.32
CA ARG A 1011 -22.71 24.36 -55.07
C ARG A 1011 -21.19 24.23 -55.11
N LEU A 1012 -20.67 23.14 -55.68
CA LEU A 1012 -19.23 22.93 -55.83
C LEU A 1012 -18.60 23.93 -56.80
N THR A 1013 -19.30 24.27 -57.88
CA THR A 1013 -18.83 25.28 -58.85
C THR A 1013 -18.80 26.68 -58.25
N GLU A 1014 -19.81 27.06 -57.46
CA GLU A 1014 -19.83 28.34 -56.73
C GLU A 1014 -18.74 28.42 -55.66
N LYS A 1015 -18.55 27.35 -54.88
CA LYS A 1015 -17.45 27.24 -53.91
C LYS A 1015 -16.09 27.35 -54.58
N ARG A 1016 -15.90 26.67 -55.72
CA ARG A 1016 -14.67 26.79 -56.52
C ARG A 1016 -14.39 28.22 -56.92
N LYS A 1017 -15.37 28.88 -57.53
CA LYS A 1017 -15.22 30.27 -58.02
C LYS A 1017 -14.93 31.25 -56.89
N THR A 1018 -15.54 31.03 -55.72
CA THR A 1018 -15.35 31.87 -54.53
C THR A 1018 -13.97 31.63 -53.91
N GLY A 1019 -13.57 30.36 -53.75
CA GLY A 1019 -12.27 29.98 -53.18
C GLY A 1019 -11.10 30.39 -54.06
N GLU A 1020 -11.16 30.18 -55.38
CA GLU A 1020 -10.12 30.62 -56.32
C GLU A 1020 -10.03 32.16 -56.38
N ASN A 1021 -11.15 32.89 -56.32
CA ASN A 1021 -11.12 34.35 -56.27
C ASN A 1021 -10.50 34.90 -54.97
N LYS A 1022 -10.76 34.24 -53.83
CA LYS A 1022 -10.31 34.72 -52.51
C LYS A 1022 -8.89 34.29 -52.18
N TYR A 1023 -8.50 33.08 -52.59
CA TYR A 1023 -7.25 32.43 -52.18
C TYR A 1023 -6.36 32.04 -53.36
N GLY A 1024 -6.73 32.34 -54.61
CA GLY A 1024 -5.92 32.04 -55.79
C GLY A 1024 -6.01 30.58 -56.25
N ARG A 1025 -5.82 29.60 -55.35
CA ARG A 1025 -5.89 28.16 -55.67
C ARG A 1025 -6.80 27.42 -54.70
N LEU A 1026 -7.63 26.52 -55.22
CA LEU A 1026 -8.49 25.63 -54.43
C LEU A 1026 -8.31 24.17 -54.88
N PHE A 1027 -8.10 23.27 -53.92
CA PHE A 1027 -8.12 21.83 -54.15
C PHE A 1027 -9.26 21.16 -53.39
N PHE A 1028 -9.98 20.27 -54.08
CA PHE A 1028 -10.97 19.40 -53.45
C PHE A 1028 -10.31 18.09 -53.02
N ILE A 1029 -10.56 17.68 -51.78
CA ILE A 1029 -9.99 16.47 -51.18
C ILE A 1029 -11.14 15.52 -50.84
N GLY A 1030 -10.93 14.22 -51.00
CA GLY A 1030 -11.90 13.26 -50.50
C GLY A 1030 -11.40 11.83 -50.53
N ASN A 1031 -12.28 10.90 -50.16
CA ASN A 1031 -12.03 9.48 -50.40
C ASN A 1031 -12.19 9.14 -51.90
N THR A 1032 -11.81 7.94 -52.30
CA THR A 1032 -11.83 7.51 -53.71
C THR A 1032 -13.21 7.60 -54.36
N HIS A 1033 -14.29 7.51 -53.59
CA HIS A 1033 -15.66 7.66 -54.08
C HIS A 1033 -16.02 9.14 -54.27
N SER A 1034 -15.78 9.97 -53.25
CA SER A 1034 -16.03 11.42 -53.30
C SER A 1034 -15.27 12.09 -54.44
N VAL A 1035 -14.00 11.73 -54.65
CA VAL A 1035 -13.16 12.32 -55.72
C VAL A 1035 -13.77 12.09 -57.11
N LYS A 1036 -14.33 10.90 -57.36
CA LYS A 1036 -14.99 10.62 -58.64
C LYS A 1036 -16.25 11.44 -58.84
N GLU A 1037 -17.07 11.57 -57.79
CA GLU A 1037 -18.28 12.41 -57.81
C GLU A 1037 -17.95 13.88 -58.06
N VAL A 1038 -16.95 14.41 -57.34
CA VAL A 1038 -16.52 15.81 -57.41
C VAL A 1038 -15.89 16.11 -58.78
N ALA A 1039 -15.04 15.22 -59.31
CA ALA A 1039 -14.45 15.38 -60.64
C ALA A 1039 -15.52 15.37 -61.76
N LEU A 1040 -16.52 14.49 -61.64
CA LEU A 1040 -17.68 14.46 -62.55
C LEU A 1040 -18.52 15.74 -62.44
N ALA A 1041 -18.72 16.26 -61.23
CA ALA A 1041 -19.53 17.44 -60.98
C ALA A 1041 -18.87 18.74 -61.47
N ILE A 1042 -17.54 18.86 -61.37
CA ILE A 1042 -16.79 20.06 -61.75
C ILE A 1042 -16.23 19.97 -63.19
N GLY A 1043 -16.17 18.76 -63.76
CA GLY A 1043 -15.70 18.53 -65.14
C GLY A 1043 -14.17 18.56 -65.29
N THR A 1044 -13.42 18.44 -64.20
CA THR A 1044 -11.95 18.31 -64.19
C THR A 1044 -11.49 17.53 -62.97
N ASP A 1045 -10.43 16.76 -63.17
CA ASP A 1045 -9.71 15.96 -62.18
C ASP A 1045 -8.41 16.64 -61.70
N GLU A 1046 -7.96 17.73 -62.34
CA GLU A 1046 -6.69 18.40 -62.01
C GLU A 1046 -6.65 19.02 -60.61
N ILE A 1047 -7.81 19.46 -60.10
CA ILE A 1047 -7.94 20.10 -58.79
C ILE A 1047 -8.60 19.20 -57.74
N VAL A 1048 -8.79 17.91 -58.05
CA VAL A 1048 -9.46 16.94 -57.17
C VAL A 1048 -8.47 15.86 -56.76
N ILE A 1049 -8.08 15.87 -55.48
CA ILE A 1049 -6.99 15.04 -54.95
C ILE A 1049 -7.56 14.01 -53.98
N PRO A 1050 -7.28 12.71 -54.17
CA PRO A 1050 -7.62 11.71 -53.16
C PRO A 1050 -6.74 11.86 -51.92
N ARG A 1051 -7.37 11.70 -50.75
CA ARG A 1051 -6.67 11.67 -49.45
C ARG A 1051 -5.59 10.59 -49.40
N GLY A 1052 -4.68 10.71 -48.44
CA GLY A 1052 -3.59 9.78 -48.17
C GLY A 1052 -2.31 10.18 -48.91
N THR A 1053 -1.56 9.20 -49.43
CA THR A 1053 -0.24 9.43 -50.05
C THR A 1053 -0.27 10.43 -51.23
N ARG A 1054 -1.33 10.43 -52.04
CA ARG A 1054 -1.46 11.37 -53.16
C ARG A 1054 -1.66 12.82 -52.73
N LEU A 1055 -2.38 13.04 -51.63
CA LEU A 1055 -2.49 14.38 -51.04
C LEU A 1055 -1.14 14.82 -50.46
N GLU A 1056 -0.44 13.90 -49.81
CA GLU A 1056 0.91 14.14 -49.30
C GLU A 1056 1.89 14.57 -50.39
N GLU A 1057 1.98 13.79 -51.48
CA GLU A 1057 2.80 14.10 -52.66
C GLU A 1057 2.46 15.47 -53.24
N LYS A 1058 1.16 15.81 -53.32
CA LYS A 1058 0.75 17.10 -53.87
C LYS A 1058 1.09 18.27 -52.96
N ILE A 1059 0.98 18.11 -51.65
CA ILE A 1059 1.40 19.13 -50.69
C ILE A 1059 2.93 19.31 -50.76
N GLN A 1060 3.70 18.22 -50.84
CA GLN A 1060 5.16 18.29 -51.01
C GLN A 1060 5.57 19.03 -52.30
N ASP A 1061 4.89 18.75 -53.43
CA ASP A 1061 5.06 19.47 -54.69
C ASP A 1061 4.79 20.98 -54.54
N LEU A 1062 3.70 21.36 -53.86
CA LEU A 1062 3.37 22.76 -53.57
C LEU A 1062 4.41 23.46 -52.66
N LEU A 1063 5.14 22.70 -51.84
CA LEU A 1063 6.19 23.20 -50.96
C LEU A 1063 7.57 23.23 -51.62
N GLY A 1064 7.71 22.70 -52.84
CA GLY A 1064 9.01 22.54 -53.51
C GLY A 1064 9.86 21.40 -52.93
N GLU A 1065 9.28 20.53 -52.11
CA GLU A 1065 9.90 19.34 -51.54
C GLU A 1065 9.88 18.22 -52.60
N LYS A 1066 10.76 18.26 -53.61
CA LYS A 1066 10.84 17.17 -54.61
C LYS A 1066 11.28 15.87 -53.95
N THR A 1067 10.41 14.86 -53.94
CA THR A 1067 10.75 13.47 -53.65
C THR A 1067 11.63 12.93 -54.79
N VAL A 1068 12.94 12.80 -54.55
CA VAL A 1068 13.81 11.98 -55.40
C VAL A 1068 13.54 10.52 -55.04
N GLN A 1069 12.60 9.89 -55.73
CA GLN A 1069 12.50 8.43 -55.78
C GLN A 1069 12.07 7.98 -57.18
N ASN A 1070 13.08 7.67 -58.01
CA ASN A 1070 13.18 6.44 -58.80
C ASN A 1070 14.49 6.46 -59.62
N GLU A 1071 15.57 5.97 -59.00
CA GLU A 1071 16.42 4.92 -59.59
C GLU A 1071 16.57 3.79 -58.58
#